data_AF-A0A2I0UCA3-F1
#
_entry.id   AF-A0A2I0UCA3-F1
#
_cell.length_a   1.000
_cell.length_b   1.000
_cell.length_c   1.000
_cell.angle_alpha   90.00
_cell.angle_beta   90.00
_cell.angle_gamma   90.00
#
_symmetry.space_group_name_H-M   'P 1'
#
loop_
_entity.id
_entity.type
_entity.pdbx_description
1 polymer ?
#
loop_
_entity_poly.entity_id
_entity_poly.type
_entity_poly.pdbx_seq_one_letter_code
_entity_poly.pdbx_strand_id
1 'polypeptide(L)'
;MPDQYRFIATVLQIFLYSLQHLRTSSSAMKSLFKLQTLKSLWTLRPPNRTFRGHRRLFASDVYSQYESVRRGEQQIPKYFNFASDVLDRWSELEKTGRRPSNPAFWWISGKGEEVKWSFEELGFLSRKVANVLTKVCGLQKGDRIVVILPRIPEWWLVNVACMRTGIVLIPGITQLSAKDILYRLQASKATGIITNDTLAPTVDSVASECQFLKTKLIVSKGGREGWLNFTDLYKNQSDDHSCVKTRIQDSMSIFFTSGTTGSPKMTEHSQGSLGFRPLLSERYWLDLTPSDVIWSTADTGWILASLASVFDPWVFGSCIFIHKLPQIESAAILNTLCRFPIDALVGAPTLFRMLVQNDLSNYKFMNLKHCMSGGEPLNPEVMEQWKSKTGLDIYEVYGQTETGIICSVFKGMKIKPGSMGKAAPLFDVQVVDKNANILPPGQQGEIAVRSKPIRPLGLFSEYVDNPKKTAESERGDFYVTGDRGTMDEDGYFWFIGRDDDIIISSGYRIGPFEVESALIEHPAVAETAVVSSPDPLRGEVVKAFVVLSPTFSSTDLESLTCDLQEHVKKTTAPYKYPRKEQKGPSNPALWWINGKGDETKWSFEELGFLSQKAANVLSGPCGLQRGDRVLVILPRIPEWWLLNVACMRTGVIIIPGTTQLTAEDICYRLLASKAKCIITTDVLAPAVDSVASKCQFLKTKLIVSESSRAEWLNFSDLLKYWMNLTSSDIMWNMSDTAWVKAAIGSVFGPWFQGTCVFVHAMPQFDPRAVLKTLCRYPVTTLCSAPTAYRMLVQHDLTRYAFKALKHCLTGGEPLNPEVMAQWKSQTGLTIYEGYGQTEIGMICANMKGMKIKPGSLGKATPPYDVQIIDENGSVLPPGKEGDIAIKMDAKRPFTFFTRYLDDPEKTASTVRGNFYITGDRGSMDEDGYIWFMGRSDDVIISSGYRIGPFEIESALIQHPAVLESAVVSSPDPIRGEIEFVQQLPKTITGKIRRNELRNKEWGQI
;
A
#
# COMPACT_ATOMS: atom_id res chain seq x y z
N MET A 1 -35.85 0.14 -59.14
CA MET A 1 -36.72 -1.05 -59.06
C MET A 1 -37.26 -1.13 -57.63
N PRO A 2 -38.54 -1.48 -57.41
CA PRO A 2 -39.24 -1.25 -56.15
C PRO A 2 -39.36 -2.48 -55.23
N ASP A 3 -40.16 -2.32 -54.16
CA ASP A 3 -40.84 -3.36 -53.36
C ASP A 3 -40.16 -3.99 -52.11
N GLN A 4 -39.67 -3.14 -51.19
CA GLN A 4 -39.71 -3.47 -49.74
C GLN A 4 -40.25 -2.35 -48.81
N TYR A 5 -40.67 -1.18 -49.33
CA TYR A 5 -41.06 -0.02 -48.51
C TYR A 5 -42.56 0.14 -48.21
N ARG A 6 -43.38 -0.94 -48.29
CA ARG A 6 -44.85 -0.85 -48.13
C ARG A 6 -45.46 -1.44 -46.85
N PHE A 7 -44.68 -2.04 -45.95
CA PHE A 7 -45.24 -2.61 -44.70
C PHE A 7 -45.03 -1.74 -43.45
N ILE A 8 -43.98 -0.91 -43.41
CA ILE A 8 -43.63 -0.10 -42.23
C ILE A 8 -44.52 1.15 -42.08
N ALA A 9 -45.03 1.70 -43.19
CA ALA A 9 -45.88 2.90 -43.17
C ALA A 9 -47.26 2.67 -42.54
N THR A 10 -47.84 1.47 -42.69
CA THR A 10 -49.22 1.17 -42.27
C THR A 10 -49.36 0.93 -40.76
N VAL A 11 -48.32 0.42 -40.10
CA VAL A 11 -48.37 0.10 -38.65
C VAL A 11 -48.16 1.35 -37.79
N LEU A 12 -47.28 2.27 -38.21
CA LEU A 12 -47.01 3.52 -37.50
C LEU A 12 -48.19 4.50 -37.51
N GLN A 13 -49.07 4.41 -38.52
CA GLN A 13 -50.22 5.32 -38.66
C GLN A 13 -51.40 4.95 -37.74
N ILE A 14 -51.48 3.71 -37.25
CA ILE A 14 -52.52 3.24 -36.32
C ILE A 14 -52.15 3.55 -34.86
N PHE A 15 -50.85 3.54 -34.52
CA PHE A 15 -50.37 3.82 -33.16
C PHE A 15 -50.49 5.31 -32.79
N LEU A 16 -50.36 6.22 -33.77
CA LEU A 16 -50.46 7.66 -33.56
C LEU A 16 -51.89 8.19 -33.42
N TYR A 17 -52.91 7.42 -33.84
CA TYR A 17 -54.31 7.84 -33.77
C TYR A 17 -55.01 7.48 -32.43
N SER A 18 -54.35 6.71 -31.56
CA SER A 18 -54.92 6.21 -30.30
C SER A 18 -54.47 6.97 -29.05
N LEU A 19 -53.65 8.02 -29.20
CA LEU A 19 -53.04 8.79 -28.10
C LEU A 19 -53.58 10.23 -27.94
N GLN A 20 -54.63 10.59 -28.67
CA GLN A 20 -55.34 11.86 -28.54
C GLN A 20 -56.86 11.65 -28.50
N HIS A 21 -57.38 11.22 -27.34
CA HIS A 21 -58.64 11.70 -26.74
C HIS A 21 -59.04 10.84 -25.52
N LEU A 22 -59.01 11.45 -24.32
CA LEU A 22 -60.03 11.38 -23.24
C LEU A 22 -59.39 11.59 -21.85
N ARG A 23 -59.40 12.85 -21.40
CA ARG A 23 -59.24 13.27 -19.99
C ARG A 23 -60.41 14.19 -19.61
N THR A 24 -61.41 13.65 -18.93
CA THR A 24 -62.50 14.32 -18.19
C THR A 24 -63.06 13.28 -17.23
N SER A 25 -63.40 13.52 -15.96
CA SER A 25 -63.42 14.74 -15.14
C SER A 25 -63.18 14.37 -13.65
N SER A 26 -63.17 15.36 -12.76
CA SER A 26 -62.82 15.19 -11.33
C SER A 26 -63.94 14.67 -10.43
N SER A 27 -63.53 14.29 -9.21
CA SER A 27 -64.26 14.37 -7.93
C SER A 27 -65.55 13.57 -7.71
N ALA A 28 -65.47 12.57 -6.82
CA ALA A 28 -66.31 12.50 -5.61
C ALA A 28 -65.73 11.52 -4.59
N MET A 29 -65.06 12.05 -3.56
CA MET A 29 -64.61 11.29 -2.38
C MET A 29 -65.55 11.62 -1.21
N LYS A 30 -66.32 10.63 -0.70
CA LYS A 30 -66.78 10.45 0.70
C LYS A 30 -68.04 9.56 0.78
N SER A 31 -68.18 8.90 1.94
CA SER A 31 -69.24 7.95 2.34
C SER A 31 -69.09 6.55 1.71
N LEU A 32 -69.06 5.43 2.45
CA LEU A 32 -69.32 5.23 3.88
C LEU A 32 -68.12 4.62 4.64
N PHE A 33 -67.82 5.20 5.80
CA PHE A 33 -67.28 4.45 6.94
C PHE A 33 -68.40 3.56 7.52
N LYS A 34 -68.15 2.25 7.70
CA LYS A 34 -68.73 1.50 8.82
C LYS A 34 -67.85 0.31 9.21
N LEU A 35 -67.68 0.18 10.52
CA LEU A 35 -66.64 -0.56 11.22
C LEU A 35 -66.59 -2.08 10.94
N GLN A 36 -65.34 -2.57 10.85
CA GLN A 36 -64.76 -3.64 11.67
C GLN A 36 -65.66 -4.83 12.08
N THR A 37 -65.33 -6.04 11.62
CA THR A 37 -64.59 -7.06 12.40
C THR A 37 -64.42 -8.38 11.61
N LEU A 38 -63.34 -9.10 11.88
CA LEU A 38 -63.12 -10.52 11.56
C LEU A 38 -63.30 -11.01 10.09
N LYS A 39 -62.17 -11.10 9.37
CA LYS A 39 -61.76 -12.37 8.73
C LYS A 39 -60.28 -12.38 8.31
N SER A 40 -59.63 -13.49 8.63
CA SER A 40 -58.26 -13.85 8.23
C SER A 40 -58.30 -14.79 7.02
N LEU A 41 -57.10 -14.99 6.42
CA LEU A 41 -56.73 -16.03 5.44
C LEU A 41 -57.20 -15.83 3.97
N TRP A 42 -56.32 -16.27 3.07
CA TRP A 42 -56.42 -16.30 1.59
C TRP A 42 -56.37 -14.90 0.91
N THR A 43 -55.54 -14.61 -0.10
CA THR A 43 -54.55 -15.42 -0.85
C THR A 43 -53.63 -14.50 -1.67
N LEU A 44 -52.32 -14.77 -1.70
CA LEU A 44 -51.47 -14.44 -2.85
C LEU A 44 -50.54 -15.61 -3.16
N ARG A 45 -50.73 -16.21 -4.35
CA ARG A 45 -49.83 -17.20 -4.95
C ARG A 45 -48.66 -16.47 -5.62
N PRO A 46 -47.43 -17.03 -5.62
CA PRO A 46 -46.38 -16.55 -6.52
C PRO A 46 -46.73 -16.90 -7.99
N PRO A 47 -46.25 -16.12 -8.97
CA PRO A 47 -46.52 -16.38 -10.38
C PRO A 47 -45.63 -17.51 -10.92
N ASN A 48 -46.23 -18.68 -11.17
CA ASN A 48 -45.60 -19.73 -11.97
C ASN A 48 -45.36 -19.27 -13.42
N ARG A 49 -44.13 -18.86 -13.75
CA ARG A 49 -43.61 -18.94 -15.13
C ARG A 49 -42.67 -20.14 -15.22
N THR A 50 -43.19 -21.23 -15.76
CA THR A 50 -42.42 -22.45 -16.01
C THR A 50 -41.45 -22.26 -17.17
N PHE A 51 -40.14 -22.39 -16.91
CA PHE A 51 -39.12 -22.65 -17.94
C PHE A 51 -39.30 -24.08 -18.50
N ARG A 52 -40.34 -24.30 -19.32
CA ARG A 52 -40.51 -25.53 -20.09
C ARG A 52 -39.72 -25.44 -21.39
N GLY A 53 -38.51 -25.97 -21.41
CA GLY A 53 -37.72 -25.99 -22.65
C GLY A 53 -36.28 -26.47 -22.57
N HIS A 54 -35.88 -27.24 -21.55
CA HIS A 54 -34.55 -27.89 -21.53
C HIS A 54 -34.73 -29.40 -21.49
N ARG A 55 -33.94 -30.11 -22.32
CA ARG A 55 -33.89 -31.58 -22.31
C ARG A 55 -33.50 -32.06 -20.92
N ARG A 56 -34.05 -33.20 -20.47
CA ARG A 56 -33.59 -33.92 -19.26
C ARG A 56 -32.15 -34.39 -19.44
N LEU A 57 -31.19 -33.49 -19.23
CA LEU A 57 -29.79 -33.83 -18.97
C LEU A 57 -29.73 -34.33 -17.52
N PHE A 58 -29.19 -35.53 -17.33
CA PHE A 58 -29.28 -36.26 -16.06
C PHE A 58 -28.82 -35.39 -14.87
N ALA A 59 -29.77 -35.06 -13.99
CA ALA A 59 -29.47 -34.54 -12.67
C ALA A 59 -28.75 -35.64 -11.88
N SER A 60 -27.73 -35.27 -11.11
CA SER A 60 -26.99 -36.23 -10.30
C SER A 60 -27.85 -36.76 -9.15
N ASP A 61 -27.70 -38.05 -8.82
CA ASP A 61 -28.44 -38.70 -7.72
C ASP A 61 -28.24 -37.99 -6.36
N VAL A 62 -27.06 -37.41 -6.13
CA VAL A 62 -26.77 -36.60 -4.93
C VAL A 62 -27.53 -35.27 -4.94
N TYR A 63 -27.63 -34.63 -6.10
CA TYR A 63 -28.32 -33.35 -6.25
C TYR A 63 -29.85 -33.50 -6.22
N SER A 64 -30.38 -34.60 -6.77
CA SER A 64 -31.83 -34.86 -6.79
C SER A 64 -32.43 -35.06 -5.40
N GLN A 65 -31.66 -35.57 -4.44
CA GLN A 65 -32.08 -35.75 -3.03
C GLN A 65 -32.59 -34.47 -2.35
N TYR A 66 -32.15 -33.29 -2.83
CA TYR A 66 -32.52 -31.99 -2.27
C TYR A 66 -33.55 -31.22 -3.13
N GLU A 67 -34.20 -31.88 -4.09
CA GLU A 67 -35.17 -31.24 -4.99
C GLU A 67 -36.41 -30.69 -4.26
N SER A 68 -36.93 -31.43 -3.28
CA SER A 68 -38.01 -30.99 -2.39
C SER A 68 -37.66 -29.71 -1.62
N VAL A 69 -36.40 -29.60 -1.15
CA VAL A 69 -35.91 -28.41 -0.44
C VAL A 69 -35.80 -27.22 -1.40
N ARG A 70 -35.28 -27.42 -2.62
CA ARG A 70 -35.22 -26.37 -3.67
C ARG A 70 -36.60 -25.83 -4.04
N ARG A 71 -37.61 -26.69 -4.10
CA ARG A 71 -39.00 -26.30 -4.40
C ARG A 71 -39.73 -25.67 -3.20
N GLY A 72 -39.12 -25.61 -2.02
CA GLY A 72 -39.76 -25.17 -0.79
C GLY A 72 -40.81 -26.14 -0.23
N GLU A 73 -40.87 -27.37 -0.76
CA GLU A 73 -41.75 -28.45 -0.29
C GLU A 73 -41.25 -29.04 1.05
N GLN A 74 -39.95 -28.91 1.34
CA GLN A 74 -39.32 -29.28 2.59
C GLN A 74 -38.44 -28.17 3.15
N GLN A 75 -38.33 -28.11 4.48
CA GLN A 75 -37.41 -27.18 5.15
C GLN A 75 -35.95 -27.60 4.96
N ILE A 76 -35.06 -26.60 5.00
CA ILE A 76 -33.61 -26.80 5.02
C ILE A 76 -33.23 -27.73 6.20
N PRO A 77 -32.39 -28.76 5.99
CA PRO A 77 -32.08 -29.74 7.02
C PRO A 77 -31.28 -29.12 8.18
N LYS A 78 -31.63 -29.50 9.40
CA LYS A 78 -30.95 -29.05 10.63
C LYS A 78 -29.48 -29.47 10.70
N TYR A 79 -29.17 -30.62 10.13
CA TYR A 79 -27.83 -31.21 10.09
C TYR A 79 -27.40 -31.39 8.64
N PHE A 80 -26.15 -31.05 8.35
CA PHE A 80 -25.53 -31.24 7.05
C PHE A 80 -24.02 -31.28 7.24
N ASN A 81 -23.35 -32.24 6.60
CA ASN A 81 -21.91 -32.28 6.46
C ASN A 81 -21.53 -32.62 5.02
N PHE A 82 -20.78 -31.73 4.36
CA PHE A 82 -20.44 -31.90 2.95
C PHE A 82 -19.66 -33.20 2.66
N ALA A 83 -18.82 -33.68 3.59
CA ALA A 83 -18.06 -34.90 3.38
C ALA A 83 -18.93 -36.16 3.40
N SER A 84 -19.86 -36.30 4.35
CA SER A 84 -20.75 -37.48 4.39
C SER A 84 -21.94 -37.38 3.43
N ASP A 85 -22.49 -36.18 3.26
CA ASP A 85 -23.78 -36.01 2.60
C ASP A 85 -23.65 -35.73 1.10
N VAL A 86 -22.44 -35.36 0.64
CA VAL A 86 -22.11 -35.17 -0.79
C VAL A 86 -21.00 -36.13 -1.24
N LEU A 87 -19.80 -36.05 -0.65
CA LEU A 87 -18.63 -36.78 -1.16
C LEU A 87 -18.72 -38.29 -0.96
N ASP A 88 -19.09 -38.75 0.24
CA ASP A 88 -19.26 -40.19 0.51
C ASP A 88 -20.45 -40.77 -0.27
N ARG A 89 -21.46 -39.98 -0.63
CA ARG A 89 -22.55 -40.40 -1.55
C ARG A 89 -22.07 -40.61 -2.98
N TRP A 90 -21.12 -39.82 -3.46
CA TRP A 90 -20.47 -40.09 -4.73
C TRP A 90 -19.61 -41.36 -4.68
N SER A 91 -18.86 -41.58 -3.60
CA SER A 91 -18.13 -42.84 -3.38
C SER A 91 -19.06 -44.06 -3.32
N GLU A 92 -20.24 -43.94 -2.70
CA GLU A 92 -21.26 -45.00 -2.65
C GLU A 92 -21.79 -45.34 -4.06
N LEU A 93 -22.01 -44.34 -4.92
CA LEU A 93 -22.44 -44.56 -6.31
C LEU A 93 -21.34 -45.20 -7.17
N GLU A 94 -20.06 -44.88 -6.94
CA GLU A 94 -18.92 -45.56 -7.57
C GLU A 94 -18.83 -47.03 -7.11
N LYS A 95 -18.84 -47.28 -5.80
CA LYS A 95 -18.77 -48.63 -5.20
C LYS A 95 -19.92 -49.55 -5.60
N THR A 96 -21.11 -49.01 -5.77
CA THR A 96 -22.30 -49.76 -6.20
C THR A 96 -22.39 -49.93 -7.72
N GLY A 97 -21.41 -49.44 -8.48
CA GLY A 97 -21.40 -49.51 -9.95
C GLY A 97 -22.46 -48.64 -10.64
N ARG A 98 -23.17 -47.79 -9.88
CA ARG A 98 -24.15 -46.83 -10.40
C ARG A 98 -23.51 -45.66 -11.13
N ARG A 99 -22.20 -45.45 -10.94
CA ARG A 99 -21.38 -44.46 -11.62
C ARG A 99 -20.00 -45.07 -11.96
N PRO A 100 -19.40 -44.77 -13.13
CA PRO A 100 -17.98 -45.02 -13.37
C PRO A 100 -17.09 -44.27 -12.36
N SER A 101 -15.95 -44.88 -12.00
CA SER A 101 -14.91 -44.26 -11.15
C SER A 101 -14.11 -43.22 -11.94
N ASN A 102 -14.76 -42.09 -12.23
CA ASN A 102 -14.12 -40.93 -12.84
C ASN A 102 -13.33 -40.14 -11.78
N PRO A 103 -12.23 -39.45 -12.13
CA PRO A 103 -11.53 -38.60 -11.17
C PRO A 103 -12.45 -37.52 -10.58
N ALA A 104 -12.49 -37.43 -9.25
CA ALA A 104 -13.00 -36.29 -8.50
C ALA A 104 -11.98 -35.14 -8.49
N PHE A 105 -10.69 -35.49 -8.55
CA PHE A 105 -9.56 -34.58 -8.47
C PHE A 105 -8.43 -35.05 -9.39
N TRP A 106 -7.82 -34.14 -10.13
CA TRP A 106 -6.67 -34.38 -11.00
C TRP A 106 -5.67 -33.23 -10.86
N TRP A 107 -4.49 -33.51 -10.31
CA TRP A 107 -3.40 -32.56 -10.18
C TRP A 107 -2.23 -32.90 -11.10
N ILE A 108 -1.55 -31.86 -11.62
CA ILE A 108 -0.29 -32.00 -12.37
C ILE A 108 0.81 -31.06 -11.85
N SER A 109 2.05 -31.53 -11.86
CA SER A 109 3.21 -30.70 -11.48
C SER A 109 3.73 -29.80 -12.62
N GLY A 110 3.36 -30.10 -13.86
CA GLY A 110 3.95 -29.53 -15.09
C GLY A 110 5.25 -30.22 -15.53
N LYS A 111 5.85 -31.07 -14.68
CA LYS A 111 7.09 -31.81 -14.96
C LYS A 111 6.87 -33.32 -15.17
N GLY A 112 5.65 -33.72 -15.53
CA GLY A 112 5.27 -35.11 -15.78
C GLY A 112 4.74 -35.89 -14.57
N GLU A 113 4.76 -35.32 -13.36
CA GLU A 113 4.08 -35.91 -12.20
C GLU A 113 2.58 -35.58 -12.26
N GLU A 114 1.73 -36.59 -12.09
CA GLU A 114 0.28 -36.44 -11.97
C GLU A 114 -0.24 -37.16 -10.71
N VAL A 115 -1.32 -36.65 -10.14
CA VAL A 115 -2.10 -37.30 -9.08
C VAL A 115 -3.57 -37.28 -9.49
N LYS A 116 -4.25 -38.42 -9.43
CA LYS A 116 -5.68 -38.56 -9.71
C LYS A 116 -6.33 -39.29 -8.54
N TRP A 117 -7.52 -38.85 -8.14
CA TRP A 117 -8.33 -39.51 -7.12
C TRP A 117 -9.79 -39.58 -7.60
N SER A 118 -10.42 -40.75 -7.54
CA SER A 118 -11.89 -40.90 -7.56
C SER A 118 -12.54 -40.34 -6.29
N PHE A 119 -13.87 -40.32 -6.20
CA PHE A 119 -14.54 -39.95 -4.94
C PHE A 119 -14.27 -40.98 -3.84
N GLU A 120 -14.13 -42.26 -4.17
CA GLU A 120 -13.67 -43.29 -3.23
C GLU A 120 -12.25 -43.05 -2.71
N GLU A 121 -11.27 -42.77 -3.57
CA GLU A 121 -9.88 -42.54 -3.16
C GLU A 121 -9.74 -41.25 -2.34
N LEU A 122 -10.43 -40.18 -2.74
CA LEU A 122 -10.54 -38.93 -1.97
C LEU A 122 -11.19 -39.19 -0.61
N GLY A 123 -12.23 -40.04 -0.57
CA GLY A 123 -12.89 -40.46 0.67
C GLY A 123 -11.94 -41.19 1.61
N PHE A 124 -11.22 -42.19 1.11
CA PHE A 124 -10.20 -42.95 1.83
C PHE A 124 -9.11 -42.04 2.41
N LEU A 125 -8.46 -41.24 1.57
CA LEU A 125 -7.35 -40.38 1.99
C LEU A 125 -7.80 -39.30 2.98
N SER A 126 -8.96 -38.68 2.77
CA SER A 126 -9.48 -37.65 3.68
C SER A 126 -9.87 -38.20 5.05
N ARG A 127 -10.33 -39.46 5.17
CA ARG A 127 -10.54 -40.10 6.49
C ARG A 127 -9.23 -40.36 7.23
N LYS A 128 -8.16 -40.75 6.52
CA LYS A 128 -6.82 -40.90 7.13
C LYS A 128 -6.29 -39.56 7.64
N VAL A 129 -6.44 -38.48 6.86
CA VAL A 129 -6.10 -37.11 7.30
C VAL A 129 -6.98 -36.66 8.48
N ALA A 130 -8.29 -36.95 8.48
CA ALA A 130 -9.17 -36.64 9.60
C ALA A 130 -8.72 -37.33 10.90
N ASN A 131 -8.19 -38.55 10.81
CA ASN A 131 -7.56 -39.25 11.92
C ASN A 131 -6.20 -38.65 12.33
N VAL A 132 -5.40 -38.10 11.42
CA VAL A 132 -4.22 -37.29 11.81
C VAL A 132 -4.67 -36.10 12.66
N LEU A 133 -5.63 -35.32 12.18
CA LEU A 133 -6.08 -34.10 12.87
C LEU A 133 -6.67 -34.39 14.27
N THR A 134 -7.47 -35.45 14.41
CA THR A 134 -8.14 -35.77 15.68
C THR A 134 -7.30 -36.65 16.61
N LYS A 135 -6.75 -37.77 16.11
CA LYS A 135 -6.06 -38.78 16.94
C LYS A 135 -4.58 -38.44 17.19
N VAL A 136 -3.89 -37.79 16.25
CA VAL A 136 -2.46 -37.43 16.39
C VAL A 136 -2.29 -35.99 16.88
N CYS A 137 -3.04 -35.03 16.32
CA CYS A 137 -2.94 -33.62 16.72
C CYS A 137 -3.84 -33.26 17.91
N GLY A 138 -4.79 -34.12 18.28
CA GLY A 138 -5.72 -33.89 19.39
C GLY A 138 -6.79 -32.82 19.12
N LEU A 139 -6.91 -32.34 17.88
CA LEU A 139 -7.86 -31.27 17.51
C LEU A 139 -9.31 -31.75 17.61
N GLN A 140 -10.18 -30.88 18.10
CA GLN A 140 -11.60 -31.16 18.36
C GLN A 140 -12.52 -30.39 17.40
N LYS A 141 -13.79 -30.76 17.35
CA LYS A 141 -14.81 -29.99 16.63
C LYS A 141 -14.85 -28.55 17.15
N GLY A 142 -14.74 -27.58 16.25
CA GLY A 142 -14.69 -26.14 16.55
C GLY A 142 -13.29 -25.57 16.74
N ASP A 143 -12.24 -26.40 16.86
CA ASP A 143 -10.86 -25.92 16.80
C ASP A 143 -10.57 -25.30 15.43
N ARG A 144 -9.61 -24.37 15.39
CA ARG A 144 -9.27 -23.58 14.20
C ARG A 144 -7.88 -23.94 13.70
N ILE A 145 -7.76 -24.29 12.42
CA ILE A 145 -6.50 -24.66 11.78
C ILE A 145 -6.16 -23.73 10.61
N VAL A 146 -4.99 -23.11 10.66
CA VAL A 146 -4.47 -22.29 9.56
C VAL A 146 -3.79 -23.19 8.53
N VAL A 147 -4.14 -23.05 7.26
CA VAL A 147 -3.63 -23.89 6.17
C VAL A 147 -3.02 -22.99 5.10
N ILE A 148 -1.69 -22.95 5.05
CA ILE A 148 -0.91 -22.14 4.10
C ILE A 148 -0.09 -23.08 3.22
N LEU A 149 -0.73 -23.58 2.17
CA LEU A 149 -0.14 -24.50 1.20
C LEU A 149 -0.36 -23.96 -0.22
N PRO A 150 0.61 -24.17 -1.14
CA PRO A 150 0.40 -23.87 -2.56
C PRO A 150 -0.65 -24.83 -3.16
N ARG A 151 -0.87 -24.74 -4.49
CA ARG A 151 -1.69 -25.69 -5.26
C ARG A 151 -1.06 -27.08 -5.31
N ILE A 152 -1.17 -27.83 -4.21
CA ILE A 152 -0.73 -29.23 -4.05
C ILE A 152 -1.85 -30.10 -3.46
N PRO A 153 -1.90 -31.41 -3.78
CA PRO A 153 -3.05 -32.27 -3.49
C PRO A 153 -3.46 -32.30 -2.00
N GLU A 154 -2.50 -32.16 -1.08
CA GLU A 154 -2.73 -32.15 0.36
C GLU A 154 -3.70 -31.05 0.83
N TRP A 155 -3.77 -29.90 0.16
CA TRP A 155 -4.71 -28.83 0.53
C TRP A 155 -6.17 -29.30 0.43
N TRP A 156 -6.51 -30.06 -0.62
CA TRP A 156 -7.85 -30.64 -0.80
C TRP A 156 -8.14 -31.73 0.22
N LEU A 157 -7.16 -32.57 0.55
CA LEU A 157 -7.32 -33.59 1.60
C LEU A 157 -7.58 -32.97 2.98
N VAL A 158 -6.83 -31.92 3.33
CA VAL A 158 -7.04 -31.15 4.58
C VAL A 158 -8.41 -30.51 4.58
N ASN A 159 -8.87 -29.95 3.45
CA ASN A 159 -10.19 -29.33 3.35
C ASN A 159 -11.32 -30.33 3.66
N VAL A 160 -11.35 -31.48 2.98
CA VAL A 160 -12.34 -32.54 3.25
C VAL A 160 -12.19 -33.11 4.67
N ALA A 161 -10.96 -33.29 5.16
CA ALA A 161 -10.74 -33.77 6.52
C ALA A 161 -11.28 -32.81 7.60
N CYS A 162 -11.12 -31.50 7.42
CA CYS A 162 -11.68 -30.48 8.33
C CYS A 162 -13.21 -30.53 8.34
N MET A 163 -13.85 -30.75 7.18
CA MET A 163 -15.30 -31.01 7.13
C MET A 163 -15.66 -32.26 7.94
N ARG A 164 -14.95 -33.38 7.75
CA ARG A 164 -15.23 -34.65 8.46
C ARG A 164 -15.12 -34.53 9.98
N THR A 165 -14.19 -33.72 10.48
CA THR A 165 -13.93 -33.54 11.92
C THR A 165 -14.69 -32.36 12.54
N GLY A 166 -15.25 -31.47 11.72
CA GLY A 166 -15.83 -30.21 12.16
C GLY A 166 -14.79 -29.22 12.72
N ILE A 167 -13.53 -29.36 12.30
CA ILE A 167 -12.46 -28.37 12.54
C ILE A 167 -12.66 -27.22 11.54
N VAL A 168 -12.51 -25.98 12.00
CA VAL A 168 -12.70 -24.78 11.20
C VAL A 168 -11.42 -24.48 10.43
N LEU A 169 -11.48 -24.60 9.10
CA LEU A 169 -10.33 -24.35 8.22
C LEU A 169 -10.15 -22.85 7.96
N ILE A 170 -8.91 -22.38 8.05
CA ILE A 170 -8.53 -20.98 7.80
C ILE A 170 -7.46 -20.97 6.70
N PRO A 171 -7.83 -20.75 5.43
CA PRO A 171 -6.87 -20.82 4.34
C PRO A 171 -6.06 -19.53 4.24
N GLY A 172 -4.80 -19.64 3.80
CA GLY A 172 -3.93 -18.50 3.57
C GLY A 172 -3.05 -18.68 2.33
N ILE A 173 -2.76 -17.57 1.66
CA ILE A 173 -1.89 -17.52 0.48
C ILE A 173 -0.43 -17.78 0.88
N THR A 174 0.39 -18.35 -0.01
CA THR A 174 1.81 -18.66 0.32
C THR A 174 2.74 -17.45 0.42
N GLN A 175 2.26 -16.24 0.11
CA GLN A 175 3.00 -14.99 0.08
C GLN A 175 2.93 -14.21 1.41
N LEU A 176 2.29 -14.77 2.45
CA LEU A 176 2.13 -14.11 3.75
C LEU A 176 3.47 -13.96 4.49
N SER A 177 3.73 -12.76 5.02
CA SER A 177 4.91 -12.47 5.85
C SER A 177 4.82 -13.07 7.26
N ALA A 178 5.92 -13.03 8.02
CA ALA A 178 5.91 -13.39 9.44
C ALA A 178 4.85 -12.61 10.24
N LYS A 179 4.72 -11.30 9.99
CA LYS A 179 3.71 -10.44 10.63
C LYS A 179 2.28 -10.85 10.26
N ASP A 180 2.06 -11.22 9.00
CA ASP A 180 0.77 -11.68 8.49
C ASP A 180 0.32 -13.00 9.11
N ILE A 181 1.28 -13.93 9.28
CA ILE A 181 1.07 -15.25 9.89
C ILE A 181 0.80 -15.08 11.39
N LEU A 182 1.62 -14.29 12.09
CA LEU A 182 1.44 -13.95 13.51
C LEU A 182 0.05 -13.35 13.76
N TYR A 183 -0.32 -12.32 13.00
CA TYR A 183 -1.64 -11.68 13.11
C TYR A 183 -2.78 -12.69 12.92
N ARG A 184 -2.70 -13.54 11.89
CA ARG A 184 -3.76 -14.52 11.58
C ARG A 184 -3.86 -15.59 12.66
N LEU A 185 -2.73 -16.12 13.15
CA LEU A 185 -2.70 -17.11 14.23
C LEU A 185 -3.27 -16.55 15.54
N GLN A 186 -2.86 -15.34 15.93
CA GLN A 186 -3.34 -14.68 17.15
C GLN A 186 -4.82 -14.27 17.05
N ALA A 187 -5.22 -13.57 15.99
CA ALA A 187 -6.59 -13.09 15.83
C ALA A 187 -7.59 -14.24 15.73
N SER A 188 -7.27 -15.28 14.96
CA SER A 188 -8.14 -16.46 14.85
C SER A 188 -8.08 -17.39 16.05
N LYS A 189 -7.09 -17.25 16.96
CA LYS A 189 -6.86 -18.18 18.08
C LYS A 189 -6.64 -19.62 17.58
N ALA A 190 -5.94 -19.76 16.44
CA ALA A 190 -5.74 -21.06 15.80
C ALA A 190 -4.90 -22.00 16.66
N THR A 191 -5.36 -23.25 16.79
CA THR A 191 -4.71 -24.29 17.58
C THR A 191 -3.77 -25.15 16.75
N GLY A 192 -3.93 -25.16 15.42
CA GLY A 192 -3.03 -25.82 14.49
C GLY A 192 -2.60 -24.93 13.31
N ILE A 193 -1.46 -25.26 12.72
CA ILE A 193 -1.03 -24.76 11.40
C ILE A 193 -0.49 -25.88 10.50
N ILE A 194 -0.83 -25.84 9.22
CA ILE A 194 -0.24 -26.70 8.17
C ILE A 194 0.44 -25.82 7.12
N THR A 195 1.72 -26.09 6.83
CA THR A 195 2.45 -25.40 5.76
C THR A 195 3.54 -26.28 5.11
N ASN A 196 4.40 -25.70 4.28
CA ASN A 196 5.47 -26.38 3.54
C ASN A 196 6.88 -26.00 4.04
N ASP A 197 7.93 -26.62 3.47
CA ASP A 197 9.33 -26.32 3.78
C ASP A 197 9.73 -24.85 3.64
N THR A 198 9.13 -24.13 2.68
CA THR A 198 9.46 -22.73 2.39
C THR A 198 8.98 -21.77 3.49
N LEU A 199 7.80 -22.04 4.06
CA LEU A 199 7.18 -21.16 5.06
C LEU A 199 7.34 -21.65 6.51
N ALA A 200 7.70 -22.91 6.74
CA ALA A 200 7.95 -23.43 8.09
C ALA A 200 8.95 -22.56 8.89
N PRO A 201 10.08 -22.04 8.33
CA PRO A 201 10.96 -21.11 9.04
C PRO A 201 10.27 -19.79 9.45
N THR A 202 9.37 -19.27 8.61
CA THR A 202 8.61 -18.04 8.87
C THR A 202 7.55 -18.25 9.95
N VAL A 203 6.94 -19.44 10.01
CA VAL A 203 6.05 -19.82 11.12
C VAL A 203 6.85 -20.02 12.41
N ASP A 204 8.01 -20.68 12.34
CA ASP A 204 8.87 -20.90 13.50
C ASP A 204 9.33 -19.59 14.14
N SER A 205 9.60 -18.55 13.35
CA SER A 205 10.02 -17.24 13.87
C SER A 205 8.95 -16.49 14.68
N VAL A 206 7.67 -16.91 14.60
CA VAL A 206 6.54 -16.26 15.31
C VAL A 206 5.74 -17.21 16.21
N ALA A 207 6.05 -18.51 16.20
CA ALA A 207 5.29 -19.53 16.92
C ALA A 207 5.30 -19.32 18.45
N SER A 208 6.39 -18.78 19.02
CA SER A 208 6.51 -18.47 20.44
C SER A 208 5.57 -17.35 20.92
N GLU A 209 5.12 -16.48 20.02
CA GLU A 209 4.15 -15.41 20.29
C GLU A 209 2.69 -15.87 20.12
N CYS A 210 2.47 -17.08 19.61
CA CYS A 210 1.15 -17.62 19.26
C CYS A 210 0.59 -18.49 20.40
N GLN A 211 0.08 -17.87 21.46
CA GLN A 211 -0.40 -18.53 22.69
C GLN A 211 -1.38 -19.72 22.50
N PHE A 212 -2.17 -19.71 21.42
CA PHE A 212 -3.14 -20.76 21.13
C PHE A 212 -2.58 -21.92 20.30
N LEU A 213 -1.45 -21.72 19.62
CA LEU A 213 -0.89 -22.68 18.66
C LEU A 213 -0.26 -23.87 19.38
N LYS A 214 -0.87 -25.05 19.22
CA LYS A 214 -0.45 -26.31 19.86
C LYS A 214 0.23 -27.28 18.87
N THR A 215 -0.16 -27.24 17.59
CA THR A 215 0.33 -28.21 16.60
C THR A 215 0.80 -27.55 15.32
N LYS A 216 1.96 -27.98 14.83
CA LYS A 216 2.54 -27.56 13.55
C LYS A 216 2.74 -28.79 12.66
N LEU A 217 2.11 -28.80 11.49
CA LEU A 217 2.25 -29.88 10.49
C LEU A 217 2.92 -29.37 9.23
N ILE A 218 3.86 -30.16 8.69
CA ILE A 218 4.63 -29.81 7.50
C ILE A 218 4.36 -30.80 6.38
N VAL A 219 4.02 -30.28 5.20
CA VAL A 219 3.98 -31.04 3.94
C VAL A 219 5.37 -30.95 3.31
N SER A 220 6.17 -32.02 3.51
CA SER A 220 7.58 -32.10 3.10
C SER A 220 7.95 -33.54 2.73
N LYS A 221 9.01 -33.69 1.93
CA LYS A 221 9.66 -34.99 1.68
C LYS A 221 10.52 -35.46 2.88
N GLY A 222 10.78 -34.61 3.87
CA GLY A 222 11.62 -34.93 5.03
C GLY A 222 11.00 -34.51 6.36
N GLY A 223 11.66 -34.86 7.46
CA GLY A 223 11.30 -34.38 8.81
C GLY A 223 11.86 -32.99 9.09
N ARG A 224 11.19 -32.23 9.96
CA ARG A 224 11.69 -30.98 10.53
C ARG A 224 11.46 -31.00 12.05
N GLU A 225 12.48 -30.62 12.81
CA GLU A 225 12.38 -30.60 14.28
C GLU A 225 11.24 -29.66 14.76
N GLY A 226 10.43 -30.13 15.70
CA GLY A 226 9.26 -29.39 16.20
C GLY A 226 8.07 -29.34 15.22
N TRP A 227 8.09 -30.13 14.14
CA TRP A 227 6.99 -30.26 13.17
C TRP A 227 6.60 -31.71 12.95
N LEU A 228 5.29 -31.96 12.83
CA LEU A 228 4.75 -33.25 12.44
C LEU A 228 4.78 -33.37 10.90
N ASN A 229 5.46 -34.38 10.34
CA ASN A 229 5.39 -34.61 8.88
C ASN A 229 3.97 -35.08 8.50
N PHE A 230 3.22 -34.22 7.83
CA PHE A 230 1.83 -34.46 7.45
C PHE A 230 1.70 -35.66 6.52
N THR A 231 2.56 -35.72 5.50
CA THR A 231 2.49 -36.68 4.41
C THR A 231 2.77 -38.10 4.86
N ASP A 232 3.70 -38.30 5.79
CA ASP A 232 3.99 -39.61 6.36
C ASP A 232 2.95 -40.03 7.41
N LEU A 233 2.38 -39.08 8.15
CA LEU A 233 1.32 -39.38 9.12
C LEU A 233 0.06 -39.92 8.44
N TYR A 234 -0.50 -39.24 7.43
CA TYR A 234 -1.75 -39.70 6.81
C TYR A 234 -1.57 -40.96 5.96
N LYS A 235 -0.35 -41.26 5.47
CA LYS A 235 -0.07 -42.55 4.83
C LYS A 235 -0.22 -43.73 5.80
N ASN A 236 0.14 -43.54 7.07
CA ASN A 236 0.18 -44.60 8.08
C ASN A 236 -1.04 -44.65 9.01
N GLN A 237 -1.91 -43.64 9.02
CA GLN A 237 -3.18 -43.68 9.78
C GLN A 237 -4.19 -44.69 9.19
N SER A 238 -5.10 -45.19 10.01
CA SER A 238 -6.30 -45.91 9.55
C SER A 238 -7.28 -44.95 8.85
N ASP A 239 -8.07 -45.44 7.89
CA ASP A 239 -9.20 -44.70 7.32
C ASP A 239 -10.53 -44.94 8.05
N ASP A 240 -10.51 -45.72 9.14
CA ASP A 240 -11.64 -45.85 10.07
C ASP A 240 -11.88 -44.52 10.81
N HIS A 241 -12.83 -43.75 10.29
CA HIS A 241 -13.21 -42.44 10.77
C HIS A 241 -14.71 -42.19 10.55
N SER A 242 -15.44 -41.97 11.64
CA SER A 242 -16.84 -41.56 11.60
C SER A 242 -16.96 -40.04 11.49
N CYS A 243 -17.59 -39.56 10.40
CA CYS A 243 -17.82 -38.14 10.15
C CYS A 243 -18.66 -37.49 11.28
N VAL A 244 -18.27 -36.31 11.77
CA VAL A 244 -18.97 -35.64 12.87
C VAL A 244 -20.29 -35.03 12.41
N LYS A 245 -21.32 -35.19 13.24
CA LYS A 245 -22.64 -34.61 12.99
C LYS A 245 -22.60 -33.09 13.20
N THR A 246 -22.58 -32.35 12.10
CA THR A 246 -22.55 -30.88 12.05
C THR A 246 -23.96 -30.34 11.77
N ARG A 247 -24.30 -29.22 12.41
CA ARG A 247 -25.49 -28.44 12.07
C ARG A 247 -25.19 -27.59 10.84
N ILE A 248 -26.23 -27.18 10.12
CA ILE A 248 -26.05 -26.33 8.95
C ILE A 248 -25.46 -24.95 9.28
N GLN A 249 -25.61 -24.47 10.53
CA GLN A 249 -25.02 -23.22 11.01
C GLN A 249 -23.69 -23.41 11.76
N ASP A 250 -23.16 -24.64 11.87
CA ASP A 250 -21.83 -24.84 12.47
C ASP A 250 -20.76 -24.25 11.54
N SER A 251 -19.78 -23.54 12.12
CA SER A 251 -18.64 -22.96 11.40
C SER A 251 -17.88 -24.03 10.61
N MET A 252 -17.53 -23.72 9.36
CA MET A 252 -16.83 -24.59 8.41
C MET A 252 -15.48 -23.99 8.00
N SER A 253 -15.44 -22.69 7.71
CA SER A 253 -14.20 -22.00 7.35
C SER A 253 -14.22 -20.53 7.74
N ILE A 254 -13.06 -19.95 8.00
CA ILE A 254 -12.88 -18.50 8.20
C ILE A 254 -11.89 -17.99 7.17
N PHE A 255 -12.28 -16.97 6.40
CA PHE A 255 -11.38 -16.28 5.48
C PHE A 255 -10.94 -14.94 6.08
N PHE A 256 -9.75 -14.48 5.69
CA PHE A 256 -9.28 -13.12 6.02
C PHE A 256 -9.46 -12.22 4.79
N THR A 257 -10.19 -11.11 4.92
CA THR A 257 -10.38 -10.13 3.83
C THR A 257 -9.07 -9.43 3.45
N SER A 258 -8.96 -8.87 2.25
CA SER A 258 -7.73 -8.22 1.74
C SER A 258 -7.20 -7.03 2.55
N GLY A 259 -8.02 -6.38 3.39
CA GLY A 259 -7.56 -5.34 4.31
C GLY A 259 -7.34 -3.95 3.67
N THR A 260 -8.07 -3.64 2.59
CA THR A 260 -7.94 -2.36 1.87
C THR A 260 -8.15 -1.12 2.74
N THR A 261 -8.99 -1.21 3.79
CA THR A 261 -9.33 -0.10 4.69
C THR A 261 -8.88 -0.32 6.15
N GLY A 262 -7.93 -1.24 6.40
CA GLY A 262 -7.46 -1.59 7.74
C GLY A 262 -7.12 -3.08 7.89
N SER A 263 -6.91 -3.55 9.13
CA SER A 263 -6.52 -4.95 9.38
C SER A 263 -7.53 -5.96 8.79
N PRO A 264 -7.06 -7.05 8.14
CA PRO A 264 -7.90 -8.13 7.60
C PRO A 264 -8.99 -8.64 8.56
N LYS A 265 -10.26 -8.52 8.16
CA LYS A 265 -11.42 -9.02 8.92
C LYS A 265 -11.56 -10.54 8.74
N MET A 266 -11.97 -11.24 9.80
CA MET A 266 -12.27 -12.68 9.77
C MET A 266 -13.73 -12.95 9.39
N THR A 267 -14.01 -13.39 8.16
CA THR A 267 -15.37 -13.73 7.71
C THR A 267 -15.65 -15.21 7.93
N GLU A 268 -16.54 -15.55 8.86
CA GLU A 268 -16.93 -16.94 9.13
C GLU A 268 -18.00 -17.43 8.16
N HIS A 269 -17.78 -18.62 7.61
CA HIS A 269 -18.77 -19.35 6.82
C HIS A 269 -19.20 -20.64 7.53
N SER A 270 -20.51 -20.89 7.53
CA SER A 270 -21.11 -22.13 8.01
C SER A 270 -21.13 -23.23 6.95
N GLN A 271 -21.36 -24.47 7.39
CA GLN A 271 -21.66 -25.64 6.55
C GLN A 271 -22.75 -25.33 5.50
N GLY A 272 -23.73 -24.51 5.87
CA GLY A 272 -24.79 -24.04 5.01
C GLY A 272 -24.30 -23.11 3.91
N SER A 273 -23.58 -22.05 4.30
CA SER A 273 -23.19 -20.96 3.38
C SER A 273 -22.26 -21.39 2.26
N LEU A 274 -21.40 -22.38 2.51
CA LEU A 274 -20.48 -22.91 1.52
C LEU A 274 -20.94 -24.25 0.95
N GLY A 275 -21.09 -25.27 1.81
CA GLY A 275 -21.34 -26.65 1.38
C GLY A 275 -22.78 -26.93 0.93
N PHE A 276 -23.79 -26.42 1.64
CA PHE A 276 -25.19 -26.69 1.29
C PHE A 276 -25.72 -25.76 0.18
N ARG A 277 -25.26 -24.50 0.16
CA ARG A 277 -25.63 -23.48 -0.83
C ARG A 277 -25.67 -24.01 -2.29
N PRO A 278 -24.66 -24.68 -2.85
CA PRO A 278 -24.71 -25.21 -4.22
C PRO A 278 -25.85 -26.22 -4.45
N LEU A 279 -26.22 -27.03 -3.45
CA LEU A 279 -27.36 -27.98 -3.55
C LEU A 279 -28.71 -27.28 -3.69
N LEU A 280 -28.83 -26.01 -3.27
CA LEU A 280 -30.03 -25.21 -3.46
C LEU A 280 -30.14 -24.60 -4.88
N SER A 281 -29.12 -24.75 -5.72
CA SER A 281 -28.97 -23.94 -6.94
C SER A 281 -28.86 -24.78 -8.22
N GLU A 282 -29.46 -24.34 -9.34
CA GLU A 282 -29.55 -25.13 -10.58
C GLU A 282 -28.32 -24.97 -11.49
N ARG A 283 -27.15 -25.47 -11.07
CA ARG A 283 -25.86 -25.46 -11.83
C ARG A 283 -25.45 -24.08 -12.38
N TYR A 284 -26.06 -23.00 -11.89
CA TYR A 284 -26.37 -21.80 -12.65
C TYR A 284 -25.18 -21.05 -13.25
N TRP A 285 -24.02 -21.05 -12.58
CA TRP A 285 -22.84 -20.29 -13.04
C TRP A 285 -21.76 -21.17 -13.70
N LEU A 286 -21.49 -22.37 -13.16
CA LEU A 286 -20.49 -23.29 -13.74
C LEU A 286 -21.03 -24.22 -14.85
N ASP A 287 -22.35 -24.46 -14.89
CA ASP A 287 -23.05 -25.43 -15.76
C ASP A 287 -22.45 -26.86 -15.80
N LEU A 288 -21.85 -27.31 -14.70
CA LEU A 288 -21.11 -28.58 -14.68
C LEU A 288 -22.00 -29.82 -14.60
N THR A 289 -21.53 -30.87 -15.26
CA THR A 289 -22.06 -32.23 -15.22
C THR A 289 -21.06 -33.21 -14.58
N PRO A 290 -21.48 -34.44 -14.18
CA PRO A 290 -20.58 -35.44 -13.57
C PRO A 290 -19.47 -35.98 -14.49
N SER A 291 -19.43 -35.58 -15.76
CA SER A 291 -18.38 -35.91 -16.73
C SER A 291 -17.36 -34.79 -16.96
N ASP A 292 -17.67 -33.57 -16.52
CA ASP A 292 -16.88 -32.39 -16.89
C ASP A 292 -15.66 -32.20 -15.99
N VAL A 293 -14.61 -31.61 -16.57
CA VAL A 293 -13.37 -31.24 -15.89
C VAL A 293 -13.29 -29.71 -15.77
N ILE A 294 -13.24 -29.20 -14.54
CA ILE A 294 -13.09 -27.75 -14.26
C ILE A 294 -11.70 -27.43 -13.75
N TRP A 295 -11.10 -26.35 -14.27
CA TRP A 295 -9.88 -25.75 -13.73
C TRP A 295 -10.17 -24.33 -13.21
N SER A 296 -9.97 -24.13 -11.90
CA SER A 296 -9.89 -22.80 -11.30
C SER A 296 -8.44 -22.41 -11.09
N THR A 297 -8.04 -21.22 -11.54
CA THR A 297 -6.67 -20.69 -11.34
C THR A 297 -6.50 -19.91 -10.04
N ALA A 298 -7.51 -19.90 -9.17
CA ALA A 298 -7.49 -19.16 -7.91
C ALA A 298 -6.32 -19.59 -6.99
N ASP A 299 -5.92 -18.68 -6.10
CA ASP A 299 -5.03 -19.05 -4.99
C ASP A 299 -5.80 -19.84 -3.92
N THR A 300 -5.13 -20.80 -3.28
CA THR A 300 -5.67 -21.64 -2.21
C THR A 300 -6.10 -20.84 -0.98
N GLY A 301 -5.60 -19.61 -0.80
CA GLY A 301 -6.08 -18.69 0.23
C GLY A 301 -7.40 -17.96 -0.07
N TRP A 302 -7.95 -18.06 -1.28
CA TRP A 302 -9.13 -17.28 -1.71
C TRP A 302 -10.43 -18.09 -1.64
N ILE A 303 -11.55 -17.43 -1.32
CA ILE A 303 -12.88 -18.07 -1.30
C ILE A 303 -13.27 -18.65 -2.67
N LEU A 304 -12.75 -18.09 -3.77
CA LEU A 304 -12.97 -18.61 -5.12
C LEU A 304 -12.41 -20.03 -5.30
N ALA A 305 -11.32 -20.40 -4.61
CA ALA A 305 -10.84 -21.78 -4.59
C ALA A 305 -11.83 -22.69 -3.86
N SER A 306 -12.43 -22.26 -2.76
CA SER A 306 -13.49 -23.04 -2.10
C SER A 306 -14.74 -23.20 -2.98
N LEU A 307 -15.21 -22.14 -3.64
CA LEU A 307 -16.41 -22.21 -4.49
C LEU A 307 -16.16 -23.01 -5.78
N ALA A 308 -15.17 -22.61 -6.57
CA ALA A 308 -14.90 -23.17 -7.90
C ALA A 308 -14.00 -24.43 -7.90
N SER A 309 -13.37 -24.73 -6.77
CA SER A 309 -12.37 -25.80 -6.65
C SER A 309 -12.54 -26.68 -5.40
N VAL A 310 -13.69 -26.61 -4.72
CA VAL A 310 -14.12 -27.58 -3.69
C VAL A 310 -15.62 -27.86 -3.81
N PHE A 311 -16.48 -26.89 -3.48
CA PHE A 311 -17.89 -27.16 -3.21
C PHE A 311 -18.74 -27.39 -4.46
N ASP A 312 -18.80 -26.41 -5.36
CA ASP A 312 -19.73 -26.44 -6.50
C ASP A 312 -19.45 -27.60 -7.48
N PRO A 313 -18.18 -27.89 -7.88
CA PRO A 313 -17.90 -29.02 -8.76
C PRO A 313 -18.25 -30.37 -8.14
N TRP A 314 -17.89 -30.59 -6.87
CA TRP A 314 -18.13 -31.86 -6.20
C TRP A 314 -19.61 -32.11 -5.85
N VAL A 315 -20.46 -31.08 -5.72
CA VAL A 315 -21.92 -31.27 -5.70
C VAL A 315 -22.42 -31.93 -6.99
N PHE A 316 -21.91 -31.48 -8.14
CA PHE A 316 -22.29 -32.05 -9.43
C PHE A 316 -21.45 -33.28 -9.83
N GLY A 317 -20.52 -33.70 -8.97
CA GLY A 317 -19.66 -34.87 -9.16
C GLY A 317 -18.51 -34.64 -10.14
N SER A 318 -18.27 -33.42 -10.57
CA SER A 318 -17.30 -33.07 -11.62
C SER A 318 -15.86 -33.22 -11.15
N CYS A 319 -14.94 -33.37 -12.11
CA CYS A 319 -13.51 -33.47 -11.85
C CYS A 319 -12.90 -32.09 -11.61
N ILE A 320 -12.18 -31.90 -10.52
CA ILE A 320 -11.43 -30.69 -10.22
C ILE A 320 -9.99 -30.86 -10.72
N PHE A 321 -9.61 -30.10 -11.75
CA PHE A 321 -8.27 -30.10 -12.31
C PHE A 321 -7.41 -28.97 -11.73
N ILE A 322 -6.18 -29.28 -11.34
CA ILE A 322 -5.23 -28.33 -10.75
C ILE A 322 -3.84 -28.49 -11.34
N HIS A 323 -3.31 -27.42 -11.91
CA HIS A 323 -1.88 -27.31 -12.17
C HIS A 323 -1.18 -26.66 -10.96
N LYS A 324 -0.09 -27.27 -10.47
CA LYS A 324 0.80 -26.70 -9.43
C LYS A 324 1.20 -25.24 -9.70
N LEU A 325 1.53 -24.95 -10.96
CA LEU A 325 1.85 -23.65 -11.56
C LEU A 325 2.16 -22.52 -10.54
N PRO A 326 3.42 -22.37 -10.08
CA PRO A 326 3.76 -21.49 -8.95
C PRO A 326 3.61 -19.99 -9.27
N GLN A 327 3.70 -19.60 -10.54
CA GLN A 327 3.42 -18.26 -11.06
C GLN A 327 2.54 -18.38 -12.30
N ILE A 328 1.66 -17.40 -12.56
CA ILE A 328 0.77 -17.46 -13.73
C ILE A 328 1.58 -17.18 -15.00
N GLU A 329 1.65 -18.19 -15.87
CA GLU A 329 2.27 -18.10 -17.19
C GLU A 329 1.21 -18.41 -18.26
N SER A 330 0.85 -17.42 -19.09
CA SER A 330 -0.27 -17.54 -20.04
C SER A 330 -0.05 -18.64 -21.07
N ALA A 331 1.16 -18.77 -21.62
CA ALA A 331 1.52 -19.87 -22.53
C ALA A 331 1.42 -21.26 -21.86
N ALA A 332 1.79 -21.40 -20.57
CA ALA A 332 1.66 -22.66 -19.86
C ALA A 332 0.19 -23.06 -19.64
N ILE A 333 -0.67 -22.07 -19.36
CA ILE A 333 -2.12 -22.26 -19.22
C ILE A 333 -2.75 -22.68 -20.56
N LEU A 334 -2.46 -21.96 -21.65
CA LEU A 334 -2.96 -22.29 -22.99
C LEU A 334 -2.51 -23.69 -23.44
N ASN A 335 -1.23 -24.04 -23.24
CA ASN A 335 -0.73 -25.39 -23.50
C ASN A 335 -1.41 -26.47 -22.65
N THR A 336 -1.77 -26.16 -21.40
CA THR A 336 -2.52 -27.08 -20.53
C THR A 336 -3.93 -27.30 -21.07
N LEU A 337 -4.63 -26.24 -21.49
CA LEU A 337 -5.97 -26.33 -22.13
C LEU A 337 -5.96 -27.10 -23.47
N CYS A 338 -4.83 -27.11 -24.18
CA CYS A 338 -4.66 -27.92 -25.40
C CYS A 338 -4.36 -29.41 -25.12
N ARG A 339 -3.80 -29.73 -23.95
CA ARG A 339 -3.33 -31.08 -23.60
C ARG A 339 -4.28 -31.89 -22.72
N PHE A 340 -5.09 -31.21 -21.91
CA PHE A 340 -5.97 -31.83 -20.93
C PHE A 340 -7.45 -31.53 -21.26
N PRO A 341 -8.38 -32.46 -21.00
CA PRO A 341 -9.78 -32.38 -21.44
C PRO A 341 -10.63 -31.43 -20.56
N ILE A 342 -10.12 -30.24 -20.27
CA ILE A 342 -10.76 -29.23 -19.40
C ILE A 342 -11.96 -28.62 -20.12
N ASP A 343 -13.16 -28.80 -19.56
CA ASP A 343 -14.43 -28.26 -20.07
C ASP A 343 -14.67 -26.82 -19.62
N ALA A 344 -14.24 -26.48 -18.40
CA ALA A 344 -14.55 -25.22 -17.75
C ALA A 344 -13.30 -24.55 -17.16
N LEU A 345 -13.10 -23.26 -17.45
CA LEU A 345 -12.00 -22.44 -16.92
C LEU A 345 -12.56 -21.28 -16.07
N VAL A 346 -12.09 -21.15 -14.83
CA VAL A 346 -12.42 -20.04 -13.92
C VAL A 346 -11.16 -19.27 -13.55
N GLY A 347 -11.17 -17.95 -13.73
CA GLY A 347 -10.07 -17.07 -13.32
C GLY A 347 -10.45 -15.59 -13.31
N ALA A 348 -9.68 -14.76 -12.61
CA ALA A 348 -9.90 -13.31 -12.56
C ALA A 348 -9.75 -12.66 -13.97
N PRO A 349 -10.35 -11.49 -14.24
CA PRO A 349 -10.20 -10.79 -15.52
C PRO A 349 -8.75 -10.58 -15.95
N THR A 350 -7.84 -10.34 -15.00
CA THR A 350 -6.39 -10.30 -15.23
C THR A 350 -5.85 -11.55 -15.96
N LEU A 351 -6.36 -12.76 -15.66
CA LEU A 351 -6.00 -13.96 -16.42
C LEU A 351 -6.40 -13.83 -17.89
N PHE A 352 -7.65 -13.47 -18.17
CA PHE A 352 -8.13 -13.37 -19.55
C PHE A 352 -7.43 -12.24 -20.33
N ARG A 353 -7.12 -11.11 -19.67
CA ARG A 353 -6.23 -10.07 -20.21
C ARG A 353 -4.87 -10.66 -20.62
N MET A 354 -4.20 -11.43 -19.76
CA MET A 354 -2.93 -12.09 -20.10
C MET A 354 -3.05 -13.15 -21.20
N LEU A 355 -4.18 -13.86 -21.30
CA LEU A 355 -4.39 -14.89 -22.32
C LEU A 355 -4.57 -14.28 -23.71
N VAL A 356 -5.39 -13.22 -23.88
CA VAL A 356 -5.68 -12.63 -25.20
C VAL A 356 -4.47 -11.94 -25.87
N GLN A 357 -3.44 -11.60 -25.10
CA GLN A 357 -2.15 -11.08 -25.61
C GLN A 357 -1.32 -12.14 -26.37
N ASN A 358 -1.66 -13.44 -26.25
CA ASN A 358 -1.02 -14.49 -27.03
C ASN A 358 -1.65 -14.56 -28.44
N ASP A 359 -0.90 -15.09 -29.40
CA ASP A 359 -1.47 -15.55 -30.66
C ASP A 359 -2.25 -16.86 -30.42
N LEU A 360 -3.52 -16.69 -30.02
CA LEU A 360 -4.46 -17.75 -29.72
C LEU A 360 -4.76 -18.66 -30.93
N SER A 361 -4.44 -18.26 -32.17
CA SER A 361 -4.65 -19.11 -33.36
C SER A 361 -3.78 -20.39 -33.35
N ASN A 362 -2.66 -20.36 -32.63
CA ASN A 362 -1.78 -21.53 -32.45
C ASN A 362 -2.30 -22.55 -31.43
N TYR A 363 -3.37 -22.23 -30.68
CA TYR A 363 -3.86 -23.04 -29.58
C TYR A 363 -5.24 -23.64 -29.90
N LYS A 364 -5.30 -24.97 -29.92
CA LYS A 364 -6.56 -25.72 -30.08
C LYS A 364 -6.87 -26.44 -28.78
N PHE A 365 -7.79 -25.89 -28.01
CA PHE A 365 -8.20 -26.46 -26.72
C PHE A 365 -8.86 -27.82 -26.93
N MET A 366 -8.56 -28.78 -26.06
CA MET A 366 -9.02 -30.16 -26.22
C MET A 366 -10.54 -30.30 -26.05
N ASN A 367 -11.12 -29.57 -25.09
CA ASN A 367 -12.52 -29.77 -24.68
C ASN A 367 -13.19 -28.50 -24.08
N LEU A 368 -12.52 -27.34 -24.10
CA LEU A 368 -12.98 -26.14 -23.40
C LEU A 368 -14.28 -25.59 -23.99
N LYS A 369 -15.30 -25.40 -23.14
CA LYS A 369 -16.67 -25.01 -23.50
C LYS A 369 -17.19 -23.80 -22.70
N HIS A 370 -16.68 -23.57 -21.50
CA HIS A 370 -17.21 -22.56 -20.59
C HIS A 370 -16.08 -21.79 -19.89
N CYS A 371 -16.08 -20.47 -20.00
CA CYS A 371 -15.07 -19.60 -19.39
C CYS A 371 -15.77 -18.60 -18.47
N MET A 372 -15.36 -18.51 -17.21
CA MET A 372 -15.98 -17.61 -16.24
C MET A 372 -14.94 -16.70 -15.59
N SER A 373 -15.34 -15.46 -15.33
CA SER A 373 -14.46 -14.46 -14.73
C SER A 373 -15.15 -13.60 -13.69
N GLY A 374 -14.41 -13.20 -12.66
CA GLY A 374 -14.93 -12.40 -11.55
C GLY A 374 -13.88 -12.08 -10.50
N GLY A 375 -14.26 -11.22 -9.55
CA GLY A 375 -13.37 -10.68 -8.51
C GLY A 375 -12.75 -9.32 -8.88
N GLU A 376 -12.75 -8.98 -10.15
CA GLU A 376 -12.48 -7.65 -10.72
C GLU A 376 -13.52 -7.40 -11.83
N PRO A 377 -13.68 -6.17 -12.33
CA PRO A 377 -14.43 -5.90 -13.55
C PRO A 377 -13.74 -6.44 -14.83
N LEU A 378 -14.53 -6.97 -15.77
CA LEU A 378 -14.05 -7.46 -17.07
C LEU A 378 -14.29 -6.44 -18.20
N ASN A 379 -13.23 -6.12 -18.94
CA ASN A 379 -13.30 -5.17 -20.07
C ASN A 379 -14.02 -5.81 -21.28
N PRO A 380 -15.02 -5.15 -21.90
CA PRO A 380 -15.74 -5.65 -23.08
C PRO A 380 -14.84 -6.12 -24.21
N GLU A 381 -13.76 -5.38 -24.50
CA GLU A 381 -12.80 -5.72 -25.56
C GLU A 381 -12.12 -7.07 -25.32
N VAL A 382 -11.79 -7.40 -24.06
CA VAL A 382 -11.18 -8.70 -23.70
C VAL A 382 -12.15 -9.85 -23.98
N MET A 383 -13.45 -9.63 -23.77
CA MET A 383 -14.50 -10.60 -24.12
C MET A 383 -14.57 -10.80 -25.64
N GLU A 384 -14.53 -9.71 -26.42
CA GLU A 384 -14.57 -9.75 -27.87
C GLU A 384 -13.31 -10.38 -28.48
N GLN A 385 -12.11 -10.01 -27.99
CA GLN A 385 -10.85 -10.64 -28.39
C GLN A 385 -10.83 -12.13 -28.07
N TRP A 386 -11.27 -12.55 -26.87
CA TRP A 386 -11.37 -13.96 -26.53
C TRP A 386 -12.36 -14.70 -27.43
N LYS A 387 -13.55 -14.13 -27.66
CA LYS A 387 -14.60 -14.74 -28.48
C LYS A 387 -14.22 -14.85 -29.95
N SER A 388 -13.66 -13.79 -30.54
CA SER A 388 -13.23 -13.78 -31.94
C SER A 388 -12.07 -14.77 -32.20
N LYS A 389 -11.14 -14.91 -31.26
CA LYS A 389 -9.98 -15.81 -31.37
C LYS A 389 -10.27 -17.27 -31.02
N THR A 390 -11.22 -17.55 -30.11
CA THR A 390 -11.47 -18.91 -29.58
C THR A 390 -12.86 -19.48 -29.90
N GLY A 391 -13.81 -18.64 -30.30
CA GLY A 391 -15.23 -18.98 -30.43
C GLY A 391 -16.01 -19.06 -29.11
N LEU A 392 -15.35 -18.87 -27.95
CA LEU A 392 -15.94 -19.01 -26.63
C LEU A 392 -16.30 -17.66 -26.00
N ASP A 393 -17.42 -17.62 -25.27
CA ASP A 393 -17.81 -16.48 -24.45
C ASP A 393 -17.14 -16.52 -23.06
N ILE A 394 -16.88 -15.35 -22.48
CA ILE A 394 -16.54 -15.20 -21.05
C ILE A 394 -17.80 -14.78 -20.29
N TYR A 395 -18.13 -15.51 -19.23
CA TYR A 395 -19.29 -15.28 -18.38
C TYR A 395 -18.86 -14.59 -17.08
N GLU A 396 -19.30 -13.34 -16.89
CA GLU A 396 -18.93 -12.55 -15.72
C GLU A 396 -19.71 -12.99 -14.47
N VAL A 397 -19.05 -12.99 -13.31
CA VAL A 397 -19.61 -13.31 -11.99
C VAL A 397 -19.15 -12.29 -10.96
N TYR A 398 -20.06 -11.87 -10.09
CA TYR A 398 -19.79 -10.92 -9.02
C TYR A 398 -20.17 -11.49 -7.65
N GLY A 399 -19.32 -11.17 -6.68
CA GLY A 399 -19.31 -11.75 -5.36
C GLY A 399 -18.25 -11.15 -4.47
N GLN A 400 -18.40 -11.35 -3.16
CA GLN A 400 -17.45 -10.94 -2.13
C GLN A 400 -17.13 -12.14 -1.24
N THR A 401 -16.09 -12.04 -0.40
CA THR A 401 -15.81 -13.07 0.61
C THR A 401 -17.04 -13.29 1.50
N GLU A 402 -17.68 -12.22 1.93
CA GLU A 402 -18.85 -12.19 2.79
C GLU A 402 -20.12 -12.81 2.16
N THR A 403 -20.18 -12.99 0.83
CA THR A 403 -21.43 -13.30 0.10
C THR A 403 -21.36 -14.50 -0.85
N GLY A 404 -20.15 -14.95 -1.22
CA GLY A 404 -19.98 -15.87 -2.34
C GLY A 404 -20.44 -15.22 -3.66
N ILE A 405 -20.95 -16.00 -4.62
CA ILE A 405 -21.45 -15.47 -5.91
C ILE A 405 -22.91 -15.02 -5.78
N ILE A 406 -23.15 -13.72 -5.88
CA ILE A 406 -24.48 -13.09 -5.76
C ILE A 406 -25.03 -12.54 -7.08
N CYS A 407 -24.19 -12.24 -8.08
CA CYS A 407 -24.62 -11.97 -9.46
C CYS A 407 -23.77 -12.78 -10.44
N SER A 408 -24.35 -13.18 -11.57
CA SER A 408 -23.61 -13.83 -12.67
C SER A 408 -24.41 -13.81 -13.97
N VAL A 409 -23.69 -13.88 -15.10
CA VAL A 409 -24.29 -14.25 -16.39
C VAL A 409 -24.35 -15.78 -16.46
N PHE A 410 -25.55 -16.36 -16.47
CA PHE A 410 -25.74 -17.81 -16.59
C PHE A 410 -25.67 -18.25 -18.05
N LYS A 411 -25.36 -19.52 -18.28
CA LYS A 411 -25.37 -20.10 -19.64
C LYS A 411 -26.76 -19.97 -20.26
N GLY A 412 -26.83 -19.55 -21.52
CA GLY A 412 -28.09 -19.27 -22.22
C GLY A 412 -28.71 -17.90 -21.93
N MET A 413 -28.16 -17.11 -20.99
CA MET A 413 -28.47 -15.68 -20.92
C MET A 413 -27.77 -14.90 -22.04
N LYS A 414 -28.38 -13.79 -22.45
CA LYS A 414 -27.71 -12.82 -23.33
C LYS A 414 -26.62 -12.10 -22.53
N ILE A 415 -25.36 -12.25 -22.93
CA ILE A 415 -24.27 -11.43 -22.37
C ILE A 415 -24.51 -9.97 -22.74
N LYS A 416 -24.44 -9.09 -21.73
CA LYS A 416 -24.38 -7.64 -21.89
C LYS A 416 -22.99 -7.20 -21.42
N PRO A 417 -22.06 -6.82 -22.32
CA PRO A 417 -20.71 -6.44 -21.92
C PRO A 417 -20.71 -5.31 -20.88
N GLY A 418 -19.81 -5.39 -19.89
CA GLY A 418 -19.77 -4.48 -18.74
C GLY A 418 -20.86 -4.71 -17.67
N SER A 419 -21.70 -5.74 -17.82
CA SER A 419 -22.66 -6.16 -16.80
C SER A 419 -22.23 -7.47 -16.15
N MET A 420 -22.17 -7.45 -14.82
CA MET A 420 -21.94 -8.62 -13.96
C MET A 420 -23.11 -9.63 -13.91
N GLY A 421 -24.05 -9.53 -14.86
CA GLY A 421 -25.19 -10.42 -15.00
C GLY A 421 -26.35 -10.10 -14.07
N LYS A 422 -27.13 -11.13 -13.71
CA LYS A 422 -28.33 -11.01 -12.88
C LYS A 422 -28.10 -11.61 -11.50
N ALA A 423 -28.97 -11.28 -10.56
CA ALA A 423 -29.03 -11.90 -9.24
C ALA A 423 -29.01 -13.43 -9.33
N ALA A 424 -28.10 -14.07 -8.60
CA ALA A 424 -28.03 -15.53 -8.50
C ALA A 424 -29.31 -16.07 -7.80
N PRO A 425 -29.86 -17.24 -8.21
CA PRO A 425 -31.23 -17.63 -7.84
C PRO A 425 -31.58 -17.72 -6.33
N LEU A 426 -30.57 -17.73 -5.45
CA LEU A 426 -30.72 -17.80 -3.99
C LEU A 426 -30.79 -16.43 -3.30
N PHE A 427 -30.62 -15.34 -4.05
CA PHE A 427 -30.45 -14.00 -3.52
C PHE A 427 -31.41 -13.01 -4.18
N ASP A 428 -32.15 -12.26 -3.37
CA ASP A 428 -32.80 -11.03 -3.81
C ASP A 428 -31.76 -9.90 -3.73
N VAL A 429 -31.04 -9.69 -4.83
CA VAL A 429 -30.10 -8.57 -4.98
C VAL A 429 -30.86 -7.36 -5.52
N GLN A 430 -30.61 -6.21 -4.93
CA GLN A 430 -31.25 -4.93 -5.27
C GLN A 430 -30.22 -3.82 -5.30
N VAL A 431 -30.57 -2.71 -5.96
CA VAL A 431 -29.84 -1.44 -5.82
C VAL A 431 -30.65 -0.56 -4.88
N VAL A 432 -30.03 -0.09 -3.80
CA VAL A 432 -30.72 0.64 -2.72
C VAL A 432 -30.14 2.03 -2.45
N ASP A 433 -30.96 2.90 -1.87
CA ASP A 433 -30.53 4.20 -1.36
C ASP A 433 -29.88 4.09 0.03
N LYS A 434 -29.38 5.22 0.54
CA LYS A 434 -28.77 5.37 1.88
C LYS A 434 -29.69 4.99 3.05
N ASN A 435 -31.00 4.88 2.83
CA ASN A 435 -32.01 4.49 3.81
C ASN A 435 -32.47 3.03 3.61
N ALA A 436 -31.85 2.29 2.68
CA ALA A 436 -32.21 0.94 2.24
C ALA A 436 -33.58 0.82 1.52
N ASN A 437 -34.07 1.91 0.90
CA ASN A 437 -35.16 1.83 -0.07
C ASN A 437 -34.64 1.30 -1.41
N ILE A 438 -35.37 0.38 -2.05
CA ILE A 438 -35.06 -0.08 -3.42
C ILE A 438 -35.22 1.08 -4.40
N LEU A 439 -34.23 1.28 -5.26
CA LEU A 439 -34.26 2.28 -6.33
C LEU A 439 -34.88 1.70 -7.63
N PRO A 440 -35.58 2.52 -8.43
CA PRO A 440 -36.03 2.12 -9.77
C PRO A 440 -34.87 1.75 -10.70
N PRO A 441 -35.12 0.94 -11.75
CA PRO A 441 -34.14 0.66 -12.79
C PRO A 441 -33.46 1.91 -13.37
N GLY A 442 -32.18 1.78 -13.71
CA GLY A 442 -31.32 2.84 -14.22
C GLY A 442 -30.78 3.81 -13.15
N GLN A 443 -31.28 3.80 -11.91
CA GLN A 443 -30.79 4.67 -10.85
C GLN A 443 -29.58 4.09 -10.11
N GLN A 444 -28.61 4.96 -9.79
CA GLN A 444 -27.38 4.58 -9.11
C GLN A 444 -27.58 4.51 -7.58
N GLY A 445 -27.27 3.38 -6.98
CA GLY A 445 -27.26 3.16 -5.53
C GLY A 445 -26.14 2.24 -5.08
N GLU A 446 -26.29 1.68 -3.89
CA GLU A 446 -25.44 0.61 -3.37
C GLU A 446 -26.05 -0.75 -3.72
N ILE A 447 -25.22 -1.72 -4.10
CA ILE A 447 -25.64 -3.10 -4.35
C ILE A 447 -25.86 -3.78 -2.99
N ALA A 448 -27.01 -4.39 -2.80
CA ALA A 448 -27.41 -4.96 -1.52
C ALA A 448 -28.21 -6.26 -1.69
N VAL A 449 -28.02 -7.18 -0.76
CA VAL A 449 -28.66 -8.51 -0.73
C VAL A 449 -29.71 -8.51 0.38
N ARG A 450 -30.97 -8.83 0.09
CA ARG A 450 -31.98 -8.91 1.15
C ARG A 450 -31.59 -9.98 2.17
N SER A 451 -31.54 -9.59 3.44
CA SER A 451 -31.17 -10.44 4.58
C SER A 451 -32.30 -10.61 5.60
N LYS A 452 -33.42 -9.88 5.46
CA LYS A 452 -34.59 -9.95 6.35
C LYS A 452 -35.90 -10.04 5.53
N PRO A 453 -36.96 -10.70 6.06
CA PRO A 453 -36.99 -11.41 7.34
C PRO A 453 -36.24 -12.75 7.36
N ILE A 454 -35.78 -13.23 6.19
CA ILE A 454 -35.03 -14.49 6.04
C ILE A 454 -33.62 -14.15 5.53
N ARG A 455 -32.59 -14.57 6.25
CA ARG A 455 -31.19 -14.46 5.78
C ARG A 455 -30.92 -15.55 4.73
N PRO A 456 -30.53 -15.20 3.49
CA PRO A 456 -30.21 -16.20 2.47
C PRO A 456 -28.95 -16.96 2.88
N LEU A 457 -29.00 -18.29 2.73
CA LEU A 457 -28.03 -19.19 3.35
C LEU A 457 -26.58 -18.94 2.89
N GLY A 458 -26.37 -18.49 1.65
CA GLY A 458 -25.04 -18.25 1.07
C GLY A 458 -24.27 -17.07 1.65
N LEU A 459 -24.89 -16.21 2.45
CA LEU A 459 -24.16 -15.18 3.21
C LEU A 459 -23.30 -15.82 4.32
N PHE A 460 -22.17 -15.21 4.61
CA PHE A 460 -21.36 -15.49 5.79
C PHE A 460 -22.18 -15.37 7.11
N SER A 461 -21.71 -16.04 8.16
CA SER A 461 -22.27 -15.95 9.51
C SER A 461 -22.09 -14.53 10.05
N GLU A 462 -20.84 -14.11 10.24
CA GLU A 462 -20.43 -12.85 10.87
C GLU A 462 -18.95 -12.54 10.62
N TYR A 463 -18.53 -11.32 11.01
CA TYR A 463 -17.12 -11.04 11.27
C TYR A 463 -16.75 -11.50 12.68
N VAL A 464 -15.93 -12.55 12.78
CA VAL A 464 -15.54 -13.19 14.05
C VAL A 464 -14.90 -12.17 14.99
N ASP A 465 -15.32 -12.21 16.26
CA ASP A 465 -14.89 -11.29 17.32
C ASP A 465 -15.14 -9.78 16.99
N ASN A 466 -15.97 -9.46 15.98
CA ASN A 466 -16.27 -8.08 15.58
C ASN A 466 -17.77 -7.85 15.23
N PRO A 467 -18.68 -7.99 16.21
CA PRO A 467 -20.13 -7.82 16.00
C PRO A 467 -20.50 -6.41 15.53
N LYS A 468 -19.71 -5.38 15.89
CA LYS A 468 -19.92 -4.01 15.41
C LYS A 468 -19.82 -3.93 13.89
N LYS A 469 -18.78 -4.53 13.29
CA LYS A 469 -18.60 -4.52 11.84
C LYS A 469 -19.69 -5.35 11.11
N THR A 470 -20.18 -6.41 11.74
CA THR A 470 -21.31 -7.20 11.22
C THR A 470 -22.59 -6.36 11.20
N ALA A 471 -22.89 -5.65 12.29
CA ALA A 471 -24.02 -4.73 12.34
C ALA A 471 -23.89 -3.56 11.34
N GLU A 472 -22.69 -3.00 11.16
CA GLU A 472 -22.42 -1.93 10.17
C GLU A 472 -22.66 -2.37 8.71
N SER A 473 -22.60 -3.67 8.41
CA SER A 473 -22.95 -4.21 7.08
C SER A 473 -24.45 -4.43 6.84
N GLU A 474 -25.30 -4.27 7.85
CA GLU A 474 -26.75 -4.40 7.70
C GLU A 474 -27.44 -3.03 7.71
N ARG A 475 -28.32 -2.79 6.72
CA ARG A 475 -29.11 -1.56 6.62
C ARG A 475 -30.55 -1.91 6.24
N GLY A 476 -31.48 -1.61 7.14
CA GLY A 476 -32.87 -2.06 7.02
C GLY A 476 -32.94 -3.59 6.88
N ASP A 477 -33.58 -4.04 5.81
CA ASP A 477 -33.76 -5.46 5.47
C ASP A 477 -32.63 -6.06 4.62
N PHE A 478 -31.52 -5.34 4.42
CA PHE A 478 -30.45 -5.74 3.51
C PHE A 478 -29.08 -5.87 4.19
N TYR A 479 -28.28 -6.80 3.70
CA TYR A 479 -26.82 -6.74 3.76
C TYR A 479 -26.33 -5.83 2.62
N VAL A 480 -25.54 -4.81 2.93
CA VAL A 480 -25.00 -3.85 1.96
C VAL A 480 -23.55 -4.22 1.64
N THR A 481 -23.24 -4.36 0.34
CA THR A 481 -21.92 -4.84 -0.11
C THR A 481 -20.80 -3.78 0.02
N GLY A 482 -21.16 -2.50 0.04
CA GLY A 482 -20.22 -1.37 -0.10
C GLY A 482 -19.84 -1.06 -1.56
N ASP A 483 -20.26 -1.90 -2.51
CA ASP A 483 -20.09 -1.67 -3.94
C ASP A 483 -21.31 -0.91 -4.50
N ARG A 484 -21.08 -0.04 -5.49
CA ARG A 484 -22.13 0.74 -6.14
C ARG A 484 -22.41 0.27 -7.55
N GLY A 485 -23.67 0.43 -7.95
CA GLY A 485 -24.13 0.02 -9.27
C GLY A 485 -25.47 0.57 -9.66
N THR A 486 -25.91 0.15 -10.85
CA THR A 486 -27.26 0.32 -11.39
C THR A 486 -27.82 -1.06 -11.76
N MET A 487 -29.14 -1.20 -11.73
CA MET A 487 -29.85 -2.36 -12.27
C MET A 487 -30.72 -1.90 -13.44
N ASP A 488 -30.77 -2.62 -14.55
CA ASP A 488 -31.64 -2.27 -15.69
C ASP A 488 -33.05 -2.91 -15.61
N GLU A 489 -33.90 -2.60 -16.59
CA GLU A 489 -35.27 -3.13 -16.67
C GLU A 489 -35.32 -4.65 -16.90
N ASP A 490 -34.24 -5.25 -17.44
CA ASP A 490 -34.10 -6.70 -17.57
C ASP A 490 -33.59 -7.35 -16.27
N GLY A 491 -33.18 -6.58 -15.26
CA GLY A 491 -32.60 -7.06 -13.99
C GLY A 491 -31.11 -7.43 -14.07
N TYR A 492 -30.40 -6.95 -15.09
CA TYR A 492 -28.93 -7.01 -15.14
C TYR A 492 -28.34 -5.90 -14.25
N PHE A 493 -27.15 -6.14 -13.69
CA PHE A 493 -26.44 -5.19 -12.84
C PHE A 493 -25.16 -4.68 -13.51
N TRP A 494 -24.85 -3.40 -13.32
CA TRP A 494 -23.59 -2.78 -13.71
C TRP A 494 -22.85 -2.31 -12.46
N PHE A 495 -21.59 -2.70 -12.34
CA PHE A 495 -20.68 -2.18 -11.32
C PHE A 495 -20.17 -0.80 -11.75
N ILE A 496 -20.11 0.16 -10.82
CA ILE A 496 -19.62 1.53 -11.08
C ILE A 496 -18.32 1.82 -10.32
N GLY A 497 -18.10 1.16 -9.19
CA GLY A 497 -17.01 1.42 -8.27
C GLY A 497 -17.44 1.15 -6.83
N ARG A 498 -16.52 1.23 -5.88
CA ARG A 498 -16.88 1.22 -4.46
C ARG A 498 -17.42 2.58 -4.02
N ASP A 499 -18.16 2.63 -2.92
CA ASP A 499 -18.63 3.90 -2.36
C ASP A 499 -17.48 4.80 -1.87
N ASP A 500 -16.37 4.20 -1.41
CA ASP A 500 -15.14 4.89 -1.01
C ASP A 500 -14.22 5.29 -2.19
N ASP A 501 -14.39 4.69 -3.37
CA ASP A 501 -13.57 4.95 -4.57
C ASP A 501 -14.22 5.94 -5.58
N ILE A 502 -15.45 6.44 -5.33
CA ILE A 502 -16.07 7.43 -6.24
C ILE A 502 -15.30 8.75 -6.22
N ILE A 503 -14.82 9.16 -7.39
CA ILE A 503 -14.15 10.45 -7.59
C ILE A 503 -15.22 11.54 -7.70
N ILE A 504 -15.18 12.52 -6.79
CA ILE A 504 -16.09 13.68 -6.83
C ILE A 504 -15.34 14.89 -7.38
N SER A 505 -15.39 15.07 -8.70
CA SER A 505 -14.72 16.18 -9.38
C SER A 505 -15.72 17.26 -9.79
N SER A 506 -15.61 18.47 -9.23
CA SER A 506 -16.51 19.60 -9.54
C SER A 506 -18.01 19.29 -9.36
N GLY A 507 -18.36 18.40 -8.41
CA GLY A 507 -19.74 17.94 -8.17
C GLY A 507 -20.20 16.77 -9.05
N TYR A 508 -19.42 16.37 -10.07
CA TYR A 508 -19.67 15.15 -10.83
C TYR A 508 -19.14 13.94 -10.07
N ARG A 509 -19.98 12.91 -9.93
CA ARG A 509 -19.55 11.58 -9.47
C ARG A 509 -19.03 10.79 -10.66
N ILE A 510 -17.80 10.32 -10.56
CA ILE A 510 -17.10 9.59 -11.62
C ILE A 510 -16.65 8.25 -11.04
N GLY A 511 -17.14 7.15 -11.62
CA GLY A 511 -16.66 5.81 -11.29
C GLY A 511 -15.29 5.59 -11.95
N PRO A 512 -14.24 5.20 -11.21
CA PRO A 512 -12.92 4.96 -11.79
C PRO A 512 -12.93 3.98 -12.96
N PHE A 513 -13.68 2.88 -12.82
CA PHE A 513 -13.73 1.81 -13.80
C PHE A 513 -14.24 2.23 -15.20
N GLU A 514 -15.11 3.24 -15.27
CA GLU A 514 -15.58 3.78 -16.55
C GLU A 514 -14.43 4.47 -17.32
N VAL A 515 -13.53 5.15 -16.60
CA VAL A 515 -12.36 5.82 -17.17
C VAL A 515 -11.27 4.79 -17.50
N GLU A 516 -11.09 3.76 -16.66
CA GLU A 516 -10.18 2.64 -16.94
C GLU A 516 -10.59 1.88 -18.21
N SER A 517 -11.89 1.61 -18.37
CA SER A 517 -12.43 0.98 -19.58
C SER A 517 -12.23 1.85 -20.82
N ALA A 518 -12.43 3.16 -20.71
CA ALA A 518 -12.18 4.09 -21.81
C ALA A 518 -10.70 4.26 -22.17
N LEU A 519 -9.78 3.97 -21.24
CA LEU A 519 -8.34 4.02 -21.48
C LEU A 519 -7.81 2.70 -22.08
N ILE A 520 -8.35 1.55 -21.68
CA ILE A 520 -7.90 0.23 -22.18
C ILE A 520 -8.15 0.04 -23.68
N GLU A 521 -9.18 0.71 -24.24
CA GLU A 521 -9.51 0.73 -25.67
C GLU A 521 -8.42 1.40 -26.54
N HIS A 522 -7.46 2.09 -25.94
CA HIS A 522 -6.37 2.73 -26.66
C HIS A 522 -5.16 1.78 -26.79
N PRO A 523 -4.61 1.54 -27.99
CA PRO A 523 -3.58 0.51 -28.23
C PRO A 523 -2.24 0.74 -27.49
N ALA A 524 -2.04 1.94 -26.95
CA ALA A 524 -0.89 2.26 -26.10
C ALA A 524 -1.04 1.79 -24.65
N VAL A 525 -2.24 1.42 -24.17
CA VAL A 525 -2.52 1.06 -22.77
C VAL A 525 -2.55 -0.45 -22.62
N ALA A 526 -1.61 -1.01 -21.86
CA ALA A 526 -1.60 -2.43 -21.49
C ALA A 526 -2.43 -2.69 -20.22
N GLU A 527 -2.31 -1.80 -19.22
CA GLU A 527 -3.10 -1.79 -17.99
C GLU A 527 -3.29 -0.34 -17.52
N THR A 528 -4.33 -0.09 -16.74
CA THR A 528 -4.57 1.23 -16.14
C THR A 528 -5.31 1.11 -14.81
N ALA A 529 -5.06 2.07 -13.93
CA ALA A 529 -5.80 2.25 -12.68
C ALA A 529 -6.12 3.74 -12.51
N VAL A 530 -7.37 4.06 -12.16
CA VAL A 530 -7.86 5.43 -12.02
C VAL A 530 -8.20 5.71 -10.56
N VAL A 531 -7.81 6.88 -10.08
CA VAL A 531 -8.04 7.31 -8.69
C VAL A 531 -8.38 8.79 -8.62
N SER A 532 -8.94 9.22 -7.49
CA SER A 532 -9.04 10.66 -7.21
C SER A 532 -7.64 11.24 -6.95
N SER A 533 -7.47 12.51 -7.33
CA SER A 533 -6.26 13.27 -7.06
C SER A 533 -6.64 14.69 -6.64
N PRO A 534 -6.14 15.19 -5.49
CA PRO A 534 -6.54 16.50 -4.98
C PRO A 534 -6.21 17.62 -5.97
N ASP A 535 -7.14 18.55 -6.14
CA ASP A 535 -7.06 19.67 -7.07
C ASP A 535 -7.48 20.97 -6.37
N PRO A 536 -6.63 22.02 -6.35
CA PRO A 536 -6.92 23.24 -5.60
C PRO A 536 -8.20 23.98 -5.99
N LEU A 537 -8.72 23.77 -7.20
CA LEU A 537 -9.90 24.44 -7.72
C LEU A 537 -11.15 23.54 -7.73
N ARG A 538 -10.97 22.24 -7.97
CA ARG A 538 -12.06 21.27 -8.15
C ARG A 538 -12.31 20.36 -6.96
N GLY A 539 -11.52 20.51 -5.89
CA GLY A 539 -11.46 19.60 -4.75
C GLY A 539 -10.64 18.37 -5.11
N GLU A 540 -11.16 17.58 -6.05
CA GLU A 540 -10.48 16.42 -6.62
C GLU A 540 -10.66 16.39 -8.15
N VAL A 541 -9.77 15.69 -8.84
CA VAL A 541 -9.86 15.37 -10.27
C VAL A 541 -9.46 13.92 -10.52
N VAL A 542 -9.92 13.39 -11.65
CA VAL A 542 -9.55 12.07 -12.14
C VAL A 542 -8.06 12.03 -12.49
N LYS A 543 -7.32 11.07 -11.93
CA LYS A 543 -5.95 10.73 -12.31
C LYS A 543 -5.89 9.29 -12.81
N ALA A 544 -5.26 9.07 -13.97
CA ALA A 544 -4.91 7.74 -14.44
C ALA A 544 -3.43 7.43 -14.18
N PHE A 545 -3.18 6.19 -13.79
CA PHE A 545 -1.90 5.52 -13.96
C PHE A 545 -2.04 4.59 -15.16
N VAL A 546 -1.06 4.61 -16.07
CA VAL A 546 -1.09 3.88 -17.34
C VAL A 546 0.20 3.09 -17.47
N VAL A 547 0.07 1.77 -17.62
CA VAL A 547 1.14 0.88 -18.07
C VAL A 547 1.07 0.84 -19.58
N LEU A 548 2.15 1.21 -20.25
CA LEU A 548 2.18 1.27 -21.72
C LEU A 548 2.42 -0.12 -22.32
N SER A 549 1.81 -0.37 -23.49
CA SER A 549 2.15 -1.54 -24.30
C SER A 549 3.59 -1.40 -24.84
N PRO A 550 4.35 -2.51 -24.98
CA PRO A 550 5.79 -2.44 -25.27
C PRO A 550 6.14 -1.63 -26.53
N THR A 551 5.27 -1.65 -27.54
CA THR A 551 5.37 -0.92 -28.81
C THR A 551 5.31 0.60 -28.68
N PHE A 552 4.73 1.14 -27.60
CA PHE A 552 4.59 2.58 -27.35
C PHE A 552 5.59 3.12 -26.31
N SER A 553 6.51 2.28 -25.81
CA SER A 553 7.49 2.65 -24.77
C SER A 553 8.45 3.79 -25.16
N SER A 554 8.57 4.10 -26.44
CA SER A 554 9.49 5.11 -27.00
C SER A 554 8.79 6.30 -27.66
N THR A 555 7.46 6.39 -27.58
CA THR A 555 6.67 7.49 -28.16
C THR A 555 6.90 8.80 -27.39
N ASP A 556 6.70 9.95 -28.04
CA ASP A 556 6.53 11.20 -27.29
C ASP A 556 5.26 11.11 -26.43
N LEU A 557 5.37 11.59 -25.20
CA LEU A 557 4.40 11.30 -24.16
C LEU A 557 3.57 12.51 -23.75
N GLU A 558 3.96 13.73 -24.14
CA GLU A 558 3.03 14.86 -24.06
C GLU A 558 1.96 14.73 -25.14
N SER A 559 2.35 14.37 -26.38
CA SER A 559 1.39 14.03 -27.43
C SER A 559 0.56 12.78 -27.09
N LEU A 560 1.16 11.70 -26.57
CA LEU A 560 0.39 10.51 -26.17
C LEU A 560 -0.56 10.78 -25.00
N THR A 561 -0.19 11.57 -23.99
CA THR A 561 -1.14 12.00 -22.94
C THR A 561 -2.28 12.84 -23.53
N CYS A 562 -2.00 13.73 -24.48
CA CYS A 562 -3.08 14.45 -25.18
C CYS A 562 -3.99 13.50 -25.98
N ASP A 563 -3.41 12.50 -26.65
CA ASP A 563 -4.15 11.52 -27.44
C ASP A 563 -5.03 10.61 -26.55
N LEU A 564 -4.49 10.11 -25.43
CA LEU A 564 -5.24 9.37 -24.41
C LEU A 564 -6.38 10.21 -23.80
N GLN A 565 -6.12 11.47 -23.47
CA GLN A 565 -7.15 12.38 -22.96
C GLN A 565 -8.23 12.68 -24.00
N GLU A 566 -7.86 12.89 -25.27
CA GLU A 566 -8.81 13.09 -26.37
C GLU A 566 -9.58 11.80 -26.71
N HIS A 567 -8.95 10.64 -26.61
CA HIS A 567 -9.58 9.33 -26.75
C HIS A 567 -10.67 9.16 -25.69
N VAL A 568 -10.36 9.35 -24.40
CA VAL A 568 -11.37 9.24 -23.32
C VAL A 568 -12.47 10.31 -23.44
N LYS A 569 -12.19 11.51 -23.95
CA LYS A 569 -13.23 12.53 -24.25
C LYS A 569 -14.12 12.17 -25.44
N LYS A 570 -13.67 11.30 -26.34
CA LYS A 570 -14.46 10.79 -27.48
C LYS A 570 -15.27 9.55 -27.10
N THR A 571 -14.74 8.68 -26.23
CA THR A 571 -15.39 7.43 -25.80
C THR A 571 -16.29 7.59 -24.58
N THR A 572 -16.08 8.63 -23.75
CA THR A 572 -16.91 8.93 -22.55
C THR A 572 -17.39 10.37 -22.49
N ALA A 573 -18.23 10.69 -21.50
CA ALA A 573 -18.64 12.07 -21.25
C ALA A 573 -17.41 12.96 -20.86
N PRO A 574 -17.14 14.09 -21.54
CA PRO A 574 -15.90 14.87 -21.38
C PRO A 574 -15.57 15.48 -20.00
N TYR A 575 -16.38 15.24 -18.96
CA TYR A 575 -16.03 15.56 -17.57
C TYR A 575 -15.24 14.43 -16.88
N LYS A 576 -15.24 13.21 -17.45
CA LYS A 576 -14.66 11.98 -16.86
C LYS A 576 -13.19 11.75 -17.21
N TYR A 577 -12.65 12.40 -18.23
CA TYR A 577 -11.28 12.16 -18.70
C TYR A 577 -10.22 12.40 -17.60
N PRO A 578 -9.10 11.64 -17.62
CA PRO A 578 -8.01 11.83 -16.68
C PRO A 578 -7.36 13.19 -16.89
N ARG A 579 -7.47 14.07 -15.88
CA ARG A 579 -6.87 15.43 -15.92
C ARG A 579 -5.40 15.42 -15.51
N LYS A 580 -4.92 14.31 -14.98
CA LYS A 580 -3.54 14.05 -14.61
C LYS A 580 -3.18 12.63 -15.03
N GLU A 581 -2.05 12.48 -15.68
CA GLU A 581 -1.41 11.18 -15.93
C GLU A 581 -0.02 11.19 -15.28
N GLN A 582 0.48 10.03 -14.89
CA GLN A 582 1.86 9.89 -14.41
C GLN A 582 2.50 8.64 -14.98
N LYS A 583 3.57 8.83 -15.75
CA LYS A 583 4.48 7.76 -16.16
C LYS A 583 5.16 7.14 -14.93
N GLY A 584 5.51 5.85 -15.02
CA GLY A 584 6.84 5.44 -14.58
C GLY A 584 7.85 6.04 -15.58
N PRO A 585 8.73 6.96 -15.14
CA PRO A 585 9.91 6.49 -14.43
C PRO A 585 10.14 7.26 -13.13
N SER A 586 10.53 6.56 -12.05
CA SER A 586 11.16 7.25 -10.94
C SER A 586 12.54 7.74 -11.37
N ASN A 587 12.81 9.04 -11.22
CA ASN A 587 14.19 9.48 -11.02
C ASN A 587 14.81 8.60 -9.93
N PRO A 588 16.08 8.18 -10.03
CA PRO A 588 16.69 7.30 -9.04
C PRO A 588 16.63 7.98 -7.67
N ALA A 589 16.25 7.26 -6.62
CA ALA A 589 16.26 7.76 -5.25
C ALA A 589 17.61 8.40 -4.90
N LEU A 590 18.72 7.79 -5.32
CA LEU A 590 20.07 8.35 -5.18
C LEU A 590 20.77 8.39 -6.55
N TRP A 591 21.40 9.53 -6.87
CA TRP A 591 22.40 9.66 -7.94
C TRP A 591 23.68 10.24 -7.34
N TRP A 592 24.64 9.39 -7.07
CA TRP A 592 25.95 9.75 -6.53
C TRP A 592 27.01 9.78 -7.64
N ILE A 593 27.94 10.72 -7.56
CA ILE A 593 29.12 10.82 -8.42
C ILE A 593 30.37 11.15 -7.59
N ASN A 594 31.56 10.81 -8.10
CA ASN A 594 32.83 11.29 -7.54
C ASN A 594 33.62 12.20 -8.51
N GLY A 595 34.70 12.79 -8.01
CA GLY A 595 35.61 13.64 -8.80
C GLY A 595 36.43 12.91 -9.88
N LYS A 596 36.34 11.58 -10.00
CA LYS A 596 36.98 10.77 -11.05
C LYS A 596 36.02 10.43 -12.20
N GLY A 597 34.71 10.61 -12.01
CA GLY A 597 33.69 10.35 -13.02
C GLY A 597 32.88 9.07 -12.82
N ASP A 598 33.09 8.33 -11.73
CA ASP A 598 32.27 7.17 -11.39
C ASP A 598 30.86 7.65 -10.98
N GLU A 599 29.81 6.93 -11.41
CA GLU A 599 28.41 7.22 -11.08
C GLU A 599 27.73 6.01 -10.44
N THR A 600 27.00 6.21 -9.34
CA THR A 600 26.10 5.23 -8.73
C THR A 600 24.67 5.75 -8.76
N LYS A 601 23.74 4.95 -9.28
CA LYS A 601 22.30 5.27 -9.29
C LYS A 601 21.54 4.14 -8.62
N TRP A 602 20.64 4.48 -7.71
CA TRP A 602 19.70 3.54 -7.09
C TRP A 602 18.29 4.08 -7.21
N SER A 603 17.37 3.31 -7.79
CA SER A 603 15.93 3.53 -7.71
C SER A 603 15.40 3.41 -6.27
N PHE A 604 14.14 3.79 -6.05
CA PHE A 604 13.48 3.57 -4.76
C PHE A 604 13.31 2.08 -4.43
N GLU A 605 13.15 1.23 -5.45
CA GLU A 605 13.08 -0.22 -5.29
C GLU A 605 14.45 -0.80 -4.89
N GLU A 606 15.52 -0.44 -5.61
CA GLU A 606 16.89 -0.87 -5.27
C GLU A 606 17.29 -0.36 -3.88
N LEU A 607 17.00 0.89 -3.54
CA LEU A 607 17.25 1.44 -2.21
C LEU A 607 16.41 0.76 -1.11
N GLY A 608 15.15 0.41 -1.41
CA GLY A 608 14.28 -0.34 -0.51
C GLY A 608 14.76 -1.76 -0.25
N PHE A 609 15.19 -2.45 -1.31
CA PHE A 609 15.74 -3.80 -1.28
C PHE A 609 17.12 -3.86 -0.60
N LEU A 610 18.03 -2.95 -0.97
CA LEU A 610 19.33 -2.80 -0.33
C LEU A 610 19.13 -2.47 1.14
N SER A 611 18.34 -1.45 1.49
CA SER A 611 18.10 -1.11 2.89
C SER A 611 17.48 -2.27 3.67
N GLN A 612 16.58 -3.08 3.10
CA GLN A 612 15.99 -4.25 3.78
C GLN A 612 16.97 -5.42 3.97
N LYS A 613 17.82 -5.73 2.98
CA LYS A 613 18.90 -6.71 3.16
C LYS A 613 19.77 -6.32 4.33
N ALA A 614 20.11 -5.05 4.30
CA ALA A 614 20.94 -4.40 5.25
C ALA A 614 20.18 -4.36 6.61
N ALA A 615 18.84 -4.22 6.64
CA ALA A 615 18.02 -4.28 7.86
C ALA A 615 18.13 -5.49 8.75
N ASN A 616 18.10 -6.64 8.11
CA ASN A 616 18.20 -7.91 8.79
C ASN A 616 19.57 -8.04 9.46
N VAL A 617 20.50 -7.19 9.07
CA VAL A 617 21.91 -7.34 9.30
C VAL A 617 22.32 -6.41 10.50
N LEU A 618 21.81 -5.17 10.76
CA LEU A 618 21.96 -4.57 12.13
C LEU A 618 21.19 -5.38 13.19
N SER A 619 19.92 -5.75 12.97
CA SER A 619 19.13 -6.35 14.06
C SER A 619 19.47 -7.80 14.36
N GLY A 620 19.90 -8.56 13.35
CA GLY A 620 20.22 -9.96 13.50
C GLY A 620 21.64 -10.11 14.06
N PRO A 621 22.67 -10.25 13.20
CA PRO A 621 24.03 -10.47 13.65
C PRO A 621 24.56 -9.41 14.65
N CYS A 622 24.23 -8.11 14.52
CA CYS A 622 24.89 -7.10 15.36
C CYS A 622 24.32 -7.04 16.79
N GLY A 623 23.21 -7.75 17.03
CA GLY A 623 22.46 -7.70 18.28
C GLY A 623 21.93 -6.30 18.63
N LEU A 624 21.90 -5.36 17.68
CA LEU A 624 21.44 -3.99 17.92
C LEU A 624 19.91 -3.97 17.94
N GLN A 625 19.36 -3.75 19.13
CA GLN A 625 17.93 -3.72 19.37
C GLN A 625 17.39 -2.29 19.26
N ARG A 626 16.06 -2.18 19.16
CA ARG A 626 15.36 -0.90 19.16
C ARG A 626 15.74 -0.07 20.39
N GLY A 627 16.17 1.17 20.16
CA GLY A 627 16.65 2.09 21.19
C GLY A 627 18.17 2.06 21.42
N ASP A 628 18.89 1.09 20.86
CA ASP A 628 20.35 1.08 20.90
C ASP A 628 20.93 2.20 20.02
N ARG A 629 22.12 2.68 20.39
CA ARG A 629 22.73 3.87 19.80
C ARG A 629 24.01 3.53 19.05
N VAL A 630 24.21 4.15 17.88
CA VAL A 630 25.33 3.88 16.97
C VAL A 630 25.95 5.18 16.48
N LEU A 631 27.27 5.32 16.65
CA LEU A 631 28.02 6.48 16.15
C LEU A 631 28.38 6.25 14.67
N VAL A 632 27.86 7.07 13.76
CA VAL A 632 28.04 6.95 12.30
C VAL A 632 28.94 8.07 11.80
N ILE A 633 30.16 7.72 11.38
CA ILE A 633 31.19 8.64 10.88
C ILE A 633 31.60 8.21 9.47
N LEU A 634 30.87 8.66 8.45
CA LEU A 634 31.21 8.37 7.05
C LEU A 634 31.29 9.64 6.20
N PRO A 635 32.16 9.63 5.17
CA PRO A 635 32.15 10.66 4.13
C PRO A 635 30.86 10.58 3.30
N ARG A 636 30.70 11.52 2.36
CA ARG A 636 29.54 11.59 1.45
C ARG A 636 29.59 10.49 0.37
N ILE A 637 29.44 9.23 0.78
CA ILE A 637 29.37 8.01 -0.05
C ILE A 637 27.96 7.38 0.02
N PRO A 638 27.49 6.64 -1.01
CA PRO A 638 26.12 6.12 -1.09
C PRO A 638 25.64 5.37 0.15
N GLU A 639 26.56 4.71 0.84
CA GLU A 639 26.28 3.85 1.98
C GLU A 639 25.92 4.64 3.24
N TRP A 640 26.23 5.95 3.31
CA TRP A 640 25.68 6.82 4.36
C TRP A 640 24.16 7.03 4.18
N TRP A 641 23.70 7.16 2.93
CA TRP A 641 22.29 7.23 2.60
C TRP A 641 21.61 5.91 2.88
N LEU A 642 22.25 4.80 2.49
CA LEU A 642 21.82 3.47 2.87
C LEU A 642 21.68 3.39 4.40
N LEU A 643 22.69 3.80 5.19
CA LEU A 643 22.69 3.87 6.67
C LEU A 643 21.62 4.74 7.30
N ASN A 644 21.19 5.80 6.62
CA ASN A 644 20.17 6.70 7.13
C ASN A 644 18.76 6.26 6.75
N VAL A 645 18.49 5.92 5.46
CA VAL A 645 17.29 5.12 5.10
C VAL A 645 17.15 4.05 6.11
N ALA A 646 18.28 3.47 6.50
CA ALA A 646 18.30 2.32 7.30
C ALA A 646 18.00 2.55 8.78
N CYS A 647 18.61 3.48 9.53
CA CYS A 647 18.67 3.27 11.00
C CYS A 647 17.33 3.03 11.75
N MET A 648 16.24 3.46 11.12
CA MET A 648 14.86 3.39 11.55
C MET A 648 14.16 1.97 11.53
N ARG A 649 14.48 0.91 10.70
CA ARG A 649 13.73 -0.46 10.73
C ARG A 649 13.83 -1.04 12.12
N THR A 650 15.08 -1.12 12.53
CA THR A 650 15.46 -1.80 13.76
C THR A 650 15.26 -0.83 14.93
N GLY A 651 14.83 0.42 14.66
CA GLY A 651 14.64 1.48 15.62
C GLY A 651 15.94 1.85 16.34
N VAL A 652 17.07 1.74 15.65
CA VAL A 652 18.41 2.04 16.17
C VAL A 652 18.67 3.53 15.98
N ILE A 653 19.24 4.16 17.00
CA ILE A 653 19.41 5.61 17.08
C ILE A 653 20.79 5.97 16.52
N ILE A 654 20.81 6.73 15.43
CA ILE A 654 22.06 7.31 14.89
C ILE A 654 22.53 8.44 15.80
N ILE A 655 23.82 8.41 16.14
CA ILE A 655 24.60 9.58 16.55
C ILE A 655 25.46 9.95 15.33
N PRO A 656 25.17 11.04 14.61
CA PRO A 656 25.94 11.38 13.42
C PRO A 656 27.26 12.04 13.81
N GLY A 657 28.33 11.76 13.05
CA GLY A 657 29.66 12.34 13.25
C GLY A 657 30.39 12.59 11.94
N THR A 658 31.34 13.53 11.95
CA THR A 658 32.11 13.93 10.76
C THR A 658 33.45 13.22 10.71
N THR A 659 33.99 13.00 9.51
CA THR A 659 35.30 12.36 9.32
C THR A 659 36.49 13.20 9.82
N GLN A 660 36.21 14.38 10.38
CA GLN A 660 37.18 15.32 10.95
C GLN A 660 37.39 15.16 12.47
N LEU A 661 36.68 14.25 13.13
CA LEU A 661 36.80 14.03 14.58
C LEU A 661 38.14 13.39 14.97
N THR A 662 38.74 13.89 16.05
CA THR A 662 39.94 13.29 16.65
C THR A 662 39.63 11.98 17.41
N ALA A 663 40.66 11.22 17.79
CA ALA A 663 40.47 10.02 18.63
C ALA A 663 39.81 10.35 19.99
N GLU A 664 40.16 11.50 20.57
CA GLU A 664 39.60 11.98 21.84
C GLU A 664 38.14 12.43 21.69
N ASP A 665 37.83 13.15 20.60
CA ASP A 665 36.46 13.48 20.19
C ASP A 665 35.55 12.24 20.03
N ILE A 666 36.09 11.17 19.45
CA ILE A 666 35.38 9.90 19.25
C ILE A 666 35.16 9.21 20.60
N CYS A 667 36.20 9.12 21.43
CA CYS A 667 36.13 8.55 22.79
C CYS A 667 35.04 9.24 23.63
N TYR A 668 35.06 10.57 23.69
CA TYR A 668 34.06 11.38 24.39
C TYR A 668 32.64 11.07 23.89
N ARG A 669 32.43 11.06 22.57
CA ARG A 669 31.10 10.80 21.98
C ARG A 669 30.61 9.38 22.25
N LEU A 670 31.48 8.36 22.19
CA LEU A 670 31.11 6.98 22.52
C LEU A 670 30.69 6.83 24.00
N LEU A 671 31.46 7.41 24.92
CA LEU A 671 31.19 7.37 26.36
C LEU A 671 29.92 8.14 26.72
N ALA A 672 29.80 9.40 26.30
CA ALA A 672 28.67 10.27 26.62
C ALA A 672 27.34 9.72 26.05
N SER A 673 27.38 9.18 24.83
CA SER A 673 26.19 8.62 24.20
C SER A 673 25.85 7.18 24.61
N LYS A 674 26.78 6.46 25.27
CA LYS A 674 26.66 5.02 25.57
C LYS A 674 26.39 4.19 24.30
N ALA A 675 27.03 4.56 23.19
CA ALA A 675 26.87 3.87 21.91
C ALA A 675 27.39 2.43 21.97
N LYS A 676 26.58 1.48 21.48
CA LYS A 676 26.93 0.05 21.46
C LYS A 676 27.77 -0.36 20.26
N CYS A 677 27.76 0.45 19.19
CA CYS A 677 28.48 0.23 17.94
C CYS A 677 28.98 1.58 17.36
N ILE A 678 30.02 1.50 16.53
CA ILE A 678 30.56 2.61 15.73
C ILE A 678 30.75 2.15 14.28
N ILE A 679 30.45 3.04 13.36
CA ILE A 679 30.40 2.85 11.91
C ILE A 679 31.33 3.90 11.30
N THR A 680 32.43 3.47 10.67
CA THR A 680 33.45 4.37 10.12
C THR A 680 34.22 3.77 8.94
N THR A 681 35.05 4.56 8.27
CA THR A 681 35.95 4.11 7.19
C THR A 681 37.33 3.71 7.71
N ASP A 682 38.08 2.93 6.93
CA ASP A 682 39.45 2.48 7.25
C ASP A 682 40.41 3.62 7.62
N VAL A 683 40.20 4.81 7.06
CA VAL A 683 41.00 6.03 7.35
C VAL A 683 40.92 6.42 8.83
N LEU A 684 39.81 6.13 9.51
CA LEU A 684 39.55 6.48 10.90
C LEU A 684 39.56 5.28 11.85
N ALA A 685 39.59 4.04 11.33
CA ALA A 685 39.67 2.83 12.15
C ALA A 685 40.85 2.85 13.17
N PRO A 686 42.07 3.32 12.84
CA PRO A 686 43.17 3.38 13.82
C PRO A 686 42.88 4.31 15.01
N ALA A 687 42.18 5.43 14.78
CA ALA A 687 41.78 6.35 15.84
C ALA A 687 40.75 5.71 16.78
N VAL A 688 39.80 4.96 16.22
CA VAL A 688 38.80 4.19 16.99
C VAL A 688 39.47 3.08 17.82
N ASP A 689 40.42 2.35 17.23
CA ASP A 689 41.13 1.26 17.91
C ASP A 689 41.95 1.75 19.11
N SER A 690 42.52 2.96 19.03
CA SER A 690 43.27 3.57 20.14
C SER A 690 42.42 3.86 21.40
N VAL A 691 41.09 3.91 21.28
CA VAL A 691 40.17 4.28 22.38
C VAL A 691 39.13 3.20 22.73
N ALA A 692 39.00 2.14 21.92
CA ALA A 692 38.04 1.07 22.11
C ALA A 692 38.16 0.38 23.49
N SER A 693 39.37 0.18 24.00
CA SER A 693 39.65 -0.44 25.31
C SER A 693 39.15 0.37 26.52
N LYS A 694 38.84 1.66 26.33
CA LYS A 694 38.31 2.55 27.39
C LYS A 694 36.78 2.59 27.42
N CYS A 695 36.09 1.99 26.44
CA CYS A 695 34.64 2.12 26.24
C CYS A 695 33.88 0.84 26.64
N GLN A 696 33.54 0.71 27.94
CA GLN A 696 32.98 -0.52 28.54
C GLN A 696 31.61 -0.99 27.98
N PHE A 697 30.93 -0.16 27.16
CA PHE A 697 29.60 -0.46 26.58
C PHE A 697 29.63 -0.86 25.10
N LEU A 698 30.79 -0.75 24.43
CA LEU A 698 30.97 -1.09 23.02
C LEU A 698 31.01 -2.62 22.86
N LYS A 699 30.10 -3.22 22.08
CA LYS A 699 29.99 -4.69 21.99
C LYS A 699 30.24 -5.30 20.61
N THR A 700 29.99 -4.61 19.49
CA THR A 700 30.29 -5.18 18.15
C THR A 700 30.69 -4.16 17.08
N LYS A 701 31.37 -4.67 16.03
CA LYS A 701 32.18 -3.95 15.03
C LYS A 701 31.94 -4.49 13.62
N LEU A 702 32.20 -3.64 12.61
CA LEU A 702 31.38 -3.74 11.42
C LEU A 702 31.97 -3.00 10.16
N ILE A 703 31.68 -3.42 8.90
CA ILE A 703 32.26 -2.91 7.62
C ILE A 703 31.29 -2.61 6.43
N VAL A 704 31.78 -1.84 5.44
CA VAL A 704 31.29 -1.78 4.03
C VAL A 704 32.47 -2.04 3.07
N SER A 705 32.55 -3.22 2.43
CA SER A 705 33.47 -3.52 1.31
C SER A 705 33.03 -4.79 0.56
N GLU A 706 33.68 -5.14 -0.57
CA GLU A 706 33.35 -6.33 -1.38
C GLU A 706 33.64 -7.69 -0.70
N SER A 707 34.20 -7.70 0.51
CA SER A 707 34.42 -8.93 1.28
C SER A 707 33.42 -9.07 2.42
N SER A 708 32.75 -10.23 2.47
CA SER A 708 31.65 -10.47 3.39
C SER A 708 32.10 -10.56 4.85
N ARG A 709 31.59 -9.66 5.69
CA ARG A 709 31.21 -10.00 7.06
C ARG A 709 29.81 -9.49 7.36
N ALA A 710 29.13 -10.23 8.23
CA ALA A 710 27.77 -9.94 8.64
C ALA A 710 27.70 -8.60 9.44
N GLU A 711 26.48 -8.28 9.88
CA GLU A 711 26.05 -7.28 10.88
C GLU A 711 25.56 -5.84 10.52
N TRP A 712 25.48 -5.36 9.26
CA TRP A 712 25.05 -3.98 8.86
C TRP A 712 23.59 -3.76 8.41
N LEU A 713 22.90 -2.68 8.91
CA LEU A 713 21.80 -1.80 8.34
C LEU A 713 20.27 -2.04 8.68
N ASN A 714 19.22 -1.39 8.03
CA ASN A 714 17.81 -1.06 8.54
C ASN A 714 16.69 -0.37 7.56
N PHE A 715 15.54 0.29 7.95
CA PHE A 715 14.37 0.99 7.20
C PHE A 715 14.06 2.43 7.55
N SER A 716 13.16 3.05 6.75
CA SER A 716 12.48 4.33 6.89
C SER A 716 11.01 4.23 7.35
N ASP A 717 10.52 5.23 8.10
CA ASP A 717 9.22 5.89 7.87
C ASP A 717 9.01 7.04 8.87
N LEU A 718 9.04 8.32 8.41
CA LEU A 718 8.39 9.51 9.03
C LEU A 718 8.83 10.88 8.42
N LEU A 719 7.85 11.68 7.91
CA LEU A 719 7.74 13.16 7.93
C LEU A 719 8.09 14.08 6.72
N LYS A 720 7.04 14.56 6.04
CA LYS A 720 7.02 15.67 5.05
C LYS A 720 6.95 17.07 5.69
N TYR A 721 7.48 18.11 5.02
CA TYR A 721 6.72 19.31 4.56
C TYR A 721 7.52 20.53 4.05
N TRP A 722 8.86 20.62 4.21
CA TRP A 722 9.58 21.90 4.03
C TRP A 722 10.01 22.29 2.59
N MET A 723 10.34 21.35 1.70
CA MET A 723 11.25 21.66 0.57
C MET A 723 10.61 21.88 -0.82
N ASN A 724 9.28 21.80 -0.94
CA ASN A 724 8.53 22.01 -2.19
C ASN A 724 9.10 21.26 -3.43
N LEU A 725 9.41 19.98 -3.24
CA LEU A 725 9.97 19.10 -4.27
C LEU A 725 8.88 18.25 -4.91
N THR A 726 9.11 17.85 -6.17
CA THR A 726 8.28 16.87 -6.90
C THR A 726 9.11 15.63 -7.26
N SER A 727 8.44 14.55 -7.66
CA SER A 727 9.14 13.34 -8.19
C SER A 727 10.01 13.61 -9.42
N SER A 728 9.77 14.71 -10.15
CA SER A 728 10.57 15.14 -11.29
C SER A 728 11.87 15.87 -10.92
N ASP A 729 12.04 16.25 -9.65
CA ASP A 729 13.18 17.04 -9.19
C ASP A 729 14.44 16.19 -8.89
N ILE A 730 15.57 16.88 -8.87
CA ILE A 730 16.89 16.33 -8.52
C ILE A 730 17.53 17.32 -7.54
N MET A 731 17.59 16.95 -6.26
CA MET A 731 18.07 17.83 -5.18
C MET A 731 19.50 17.50 -4.78
N TRP A 732 20.37 18.52 -4.76
CA TRP A 732 21.73 18.42 -4.24
C TRP A 732 21.86 19.21 -2.94
N ASN A 733 22.07 18.49 -1.83
CA ASN A 733 22.39 19.06 -0.52
C ASN A 733 23.90 18.92 -0.26
N MET A 734 24.57 20.03 0.04
CA MET A 734 26.03 20.05 0.29
C MET A 734 26.41 19.99 1.77
N SER A 735 25.43 19.88 2.68
CA SER A 735 25.67 19.78 4.13
C SER A 735 26.50 18.54 4.50
N ASP A 736 27.39 18.69 5.50
CA ASP A 736 28.15 17.57 6.06
C ASP A 736 27.23 16.62 6.86
N THR A 737 27.52 15.32 6.78
CA THR A 737 26.70 14.21 7.30
C THR A 737 26.53 14.22 8.82
N ALA A 738 27.35 14.97 9.57
CA ALA A 738 27.21 15.15 11.01
C ALA A 738 26.04 16.06 11.43
N TRP A 739 25.48 16.85 10.52
CA TRP A 739 24.48 17.88 10.84
C TRP A 739 23.05 17.43 10.54
N VAL A 740 22.09 17.85 11.37
CA VAL A 740 20.64 17.58 11.16
C VAL A 740 20.16 18.04 9.77
N LYS A 741 20.78 19.07 9.21
CA LYS A 741 20.53 19.59 7.85
C LYS A 741 20.86 18.59 6.74
N ALA A 742 21.83 17.69 6.94
CA ALA A 742 22.10 16.58 6.02
C ALA A 742 21.00 15.51 6.09
N ALA A 743 20.54 15.15 7.29
CA ALA A 743 19.40 14.23 7.42
C ALA A 743 18.13 14.81 6.77
N ILE A 744 17.75 16.05 7.10
CA ILE A 744 16.54 16.70 6.57
C ILE A 744 16.62 16.87 5.04
N GLY A 745 17.72 17.42 4.54
CA GLY A 745 17.87 17.81 3.14
C GLY A 745 18.44 16.76 2.18
N SER A 746 19.07 15.70 2.70
CA SER A 746 19.66 14.62 1.87
C SER A 746 18.94 13.28 2.00
N VAL A 747 18.06 13.09 2.99
CA VAL A 747 17.43 11.78 3.28
C VAL A 747 15.92 11.94 3.33
N PHE A 748 15.43 12.66 4.34
CA PHE A 748 14.01 12.74 4.64
C PHE A 748 13.22 13.48 3.56
N GLY A 749 13.41 14.78 3.42
CA GLY A 749 12.54 15.61 2.60
C GLY A 749 12.54 15.33 1.08
N PRO A 750 13.64 14.87 0.42
CA PRO A 750 13.60 14.53 -1.00
C PRO A 750 12.79 13.25 -1.27
N TRP A 751 13.09 12.19 -0.52
CA TRP A 751 12.48 10.88 -0.76
C TRP A 751 10.99 10.85 -0.44
N PHE A 752 10.51 11.66 0.51
CA PHE A 752 9.06 11.78 0.72
C PHE A 752 8.28 12.30 -0.49
N GLN A 753 8.93 12.97 -1.44
CA GLN A 753 8.31 13.46 -2.68
C GLN A 753 8.68 12.61 -3.90
N GLY A 754 9.36 11.47 -3.71
CA GLY A 754 9.90 10.66 -4.81
C GLY A 754 11.05 11.34 -5.56
N THR A 755 11.69 12.35 -4.96
CA THR A 755 12.74 13.17 -5.56
C THR A 755 14.10 12.48 -5.48
N CYS A 756 14.90 12.61 -6.52
CA CYS A 756 16.28 12.14 -6.52
C CYS A 756 17.17 12.97 -5.60
N VAL A 757 17.98 12.29 -4.79
CA VAL A 757 19.09 12.90 -4.07
C VAL A 757 20.34 12.81 -4.93
N PHE A 758 20.84 13.96 -5.37
CA PHE A 758 22.09 14.06 -6.09
C PHE A 758 23.25 14.37 -5.14
N VAL A 759 24.36 13.64 -5.29
CA VAL A 759 25.54 13.77 -4.42
C VAL A 759 26.80 13.82 -5.27
N HIS A 760 27.58 14.89 -5.14
CA HIS A 760 28.95 14.93 -5.65
C HIS A 760 29.93 14.79 -4.47
N ALA A 761 30.64 13.67 -4.43
CA ALA A 761 31.67 13.39 -3.43
C ALA A 761 32.93 14.23 -3.70
N MET A 762 32.99 15.40 -3.06
CA MET A 762 34.15 16.29 -3.04
C MET A 762 34.82 16.22 -1.64
N PRO A 763 36.11 15.86 -1.55
CA PRO A 763 36.85 15.81 -0.27
C PRO A 763 37.02 17.17 0.42
N GLN A 764 37.11 18.24 -0.36
CA GLN A 764 37.09 19.64 0.08
C GLN A 764 36.12 20.41 -0.82
N PHE A 765 35.60 21.54 -0.35
CA PHE A 765 34.71 22.38 -1.16
C PHE A 765 35.52 23.15 -2.22
N ASP A 766 35.26 22.88 -3.50
CA ASP A 766 35.77 23.67 -4.63
C ASP A 766 34.58 24.35 -5.34
N PRO A 767 34.47 25.69 -5.32
CA PRO A 767 33.38 26.39 -6.02
C PRO A 767 33.43 26.17 -7.54
N ARG A 768 34.60 25.98 -8.16
CA ARG A 768 34.70 25.69 -9.61
C ARG A 768 34.18 24.31 -9.95
N ALA A 769 34.46 23.30 -9.11
CA ALA A 769 33.88 21.98 -9.25
C ALA A 769 32.34 22.03 -9.13
N VAL A 770 31.81 22.76 -8.15
CA VAL A 770 30.36 22.93 -7.96
C VAL A 770 29.69 23.54 -9.19
N LEU A 771 30.23 24.63 -9.73
CA LEU A 771 29.68 25.29 -10.92
C LEU A 771 29.72 24.39 -12.16
N LYS A 772 30.82 23.63 -12.36
CA LYS A 772 30.91 22.62 -13.43
C LYS A 772 29.88 21.49 -13.26
N THR A 773 29.63 21.04 -12.03
CA THR A 773 28.61 20.02 -11.76
C THR A 773 27.20 20.52 -12.10
N LEU A 774 26.86 21.77 -11.77
CA LEU A 774 25.58 22.40 -12.11
C LEU A 774 25.37 22.60 -13.63
N CYS A 775 26.45 22.73 -14.40
CA CYS A 775 26.39 22.76 -15.87
C CYS A 775 26.26 21.36 -16.50
N ARG A 776 26.87 20.34 -15.88
CA ARG A 776 26.92 18.97 -16.43
C ARG A 776 25.67 18.14 -16.07
N TYR A 777 25.20 18.24 -14.83
CA TYR A 777 24.14 17.40 -14.27
C TYR A 777 22.85 18.19 -14.07
N PRO A 778 21.66 17.57 -14.27
CA PRO A 778 20.37 18.24 -14.22
C PRO A 778 19.86 18.48 -12.78
N VAL A 779 20.71 19.02 -11.91
CA VAL A 779 20.34 19.40 -10.54
C VAL A 779 19.32 20.55 -10.59
N THR A 780 18.13 20.34 -10.02
CA THR A 780 17.06 21.35 -10.02
C THR A 780 17.05 22.22 -8.77
N THR A 781 17.45 21.67 -7.62
CA THR A 781 17.48 22.36 -6.33
C THR A 781 18.85 22.22 -5.66
N LEU A 782 19.49 23.35 -5.34
CA LEU A 782 20.75 23.41 -4.59
C LEU A 782 20.50 23.88 -3.16
N CYS A 783 20.96 23.12 -2.16
CA CYS A 783 20.92 23.52 -0.75
C CYS A 783 22.34 23.58 -0.17
N SER A 784 22.72 24.72 0.43
CA SER A 784 24.05 24.91 1.02
C SER A 784 24.04 25.86 2.22
N ALA A 785 25.22 26.17 2.78
CA ALA A 785 25.40 27.22 3.79
C ALA A 785 25.71 28.58 3.11
N PRO A 786 25.45 29.73 3.76
CA PRO A 786 25.76 31.05 3.21
C PRO A 786 27.21 31.20 2.77
N THR A 787 28.16 30.64 3.54
CA THR A 787 29.60 30.66 3.23
C THR A 787 29.93 30.00 1.89
N ALA A 788 29.20 28.95 1.47
CA ALA A 788 29.38 28.38 0.14
C ALA A 788 28.88 29.33 -0.97
N TYR A 789 27.77 30.05 -0.76
CA TYR A 789 27.31 31.06 -1.70
C TYR A 789 28.27 32.26 -1.79
N ARG A 790 28.85 32.71 -0.66
CA ARG A 790 29.94 33.71 -0.63
C ARG A 790 31.10 33.30 -1.55
N MET A 791 31.57 32.06 -1.45
CA MET A 791 32.65 31.54 -2.30
C MET A 791 32.24 31.37 -3.78
N LEU A 792 30.97 31.08 -4.07
CA LEU A 792 30.49 30.93 -5.45
C LEU A 792 30.39 32.28 -6.17
N VAL A 793 29.86 33.34 -5.54
CA VAL A 793 29.71 34.66 -6.18
C VAL A 793 31.02 35.39 -6.45
N GLN A 794 32.14 34.93 -5.88
CA GLN A 794 33.50 35.38 -6.22
C GLN A 794 33.96 34.93 -7.62
N HIS A 795 33.25 34.00 -8.25
CA HIS A 795 33.45 33.66 -9.66
C HIS A 795 32.45 34.38 -10.55
N ASP A 796 32.87 34.66 -11.79
CA ASP A 796 31.99 35.15 -12.86
C ASP A 796 31.00 34.02 -13.25
N LEU A 797 29.82 34.05 -12.63
CA LEU A 797 28.78 33.03 -12.80
C LEU A 797 28.13 33.11 -14.19
N THR A 798 28.25 34.24 -14.90
CA THR A 798 27.67 34.42 -16.24
C THR A 798 28.28 33.47 -17.29
N ARG A 799 29.47 32.94 -17.01
CA ARG A 799 30.16 31.94 -17.85
C ARG A 799 29.61 30.52 -17.72
N TYR A 800 28.66 30.28 -16.81
CA TYR A 800 28.17 28.95 -16.46
C TYR A 800 26.69 28.80 -16.82
N ALA A 801 26.41 28.05 -17.88
CA ALA A 801 25.05 27.66 -18.25
C ALA A 801 24.57 26.47 -17.40
N PHE A 802 23.85 26.74 -16.31
CA PHE A 802 23.29 25.68 -15.46
C PHE A 802 22.21 24.89 -16.20
N LYS A 803 22.26 23.56 -16.08
CA LYS A 803 21.47 22.65 -16.91
C LYS A 803 19.98 22.58 -16.55
N ALA A 804 19.65 22.69 -15.26
CA ALA A 804 18.27 22.60 -14.76
C ALA A 804 18.02 23.37 -13.46
N LEU A 805 19.00 24.13 -12.95
CA LEU A 805 18.94 24.74 -11.63
C LEU A 805 17.86 25.83 -11.59
N LYS A 806 16.86 25.65 -10.71
CA LYS A 806 15.69 26.54 -10.59
C LYS A 806 15.39 26.98 -9.16
N HIS A 807 16.05 26.39 -8.15
CA HIS A 807 15.82 26.74 -6.74
C HIS A 807 17.12 26.65 -5.92
N CYS A 808 17.34 27.66 -5.07
CA CYS A 808 18.55 27.81 -4.26
C CYS A 808 18.15 28.05 -2.79
N LEU A 809 18.56 27.16 -1.89
CA LEU A 809 18.25 27.19 -0.46
C LEU A 809 19.51 27.45 0.36
N THR A 810 19.39 28.19 1.46
CA THR A 810 20.46 28.39 2.45
C THR A 810 19.97 28.34 3.90
N GLY A 811 20.90 28.23 4.85
CA GLY A 811 20.61 28.30 6.29
C GLY A 811 21.71 27.72 7.18
N GLY A 812 21.66 28.02 8.49
CA GLY A 812 22.61 27.59 9.52
C GLY A 812 23.70 28.62 9.90
N GLU A 813 23.71 29.74 9.19
CA GLU A 813 24.42 31.01 9.42
C GLU A 813 23.56 32.11 8.77
N PRO A 814 23.73 33.40 9.11
CA PRO A 814 23.11 34.50 8.37
C PRO A 814 23.72 34.68 6.96
N LEU A 815 22.89 35.01 5.97
CA LEU A 815 23.30 35.40 4.61
C LEU A 815 23.38 36.93 4.46
N ASN A 816 24.49 37.42 3.92
CA ASN A 816 24.65 38.84 3.57
C ASN A 816 23.71 39.21 2.39
N PRO A 817 22.91 40.31 2.49
CA PRO A 817 22.06 40.79 1.40
C PRO A 817 22.79 40.97 0.06
N GLU A 818 24.05 41.39 0.10
CA GLU A 818 24.92 41.63 -1.05
C GLU A 818 25.21 40.33 -1.81
N VAL A 819 25.45 39.22 -1.10
CA VAL A 819 25.69 37.89 -1.71
C VAL A 819 24.44 37.39 -2.42
N MET A 820 23.26 37.62 -1.83
CA MET A 820 21.98 37.31 -2.47
C MET A 820 21.74 38.19 -3.70
N ALA A 821 22.10 39.47 -3.66
CA ALA A 821 21.99 40.38 -4.80
C ALA A 821 22.95 40.00 -5.93
N GLN A 822 24.22 39.70 -5.63
CA GLN A 822 25.24 39.25 -6.58
C GLN A 822 24.88 37.90 -7.23
N TRP A 823 24.40 36.94 -6.44
CA TRP A 823 23.92 35.67 -6.98
C TRP A 823 22.75 35.90 -7.95
N LYS A 824 21.79 36.74 -7.57
CA LYS A 824 20.62 37.05 -8.39
C LYS A 824 20.96 37.82 -9.66
N SER A 825 21.89 38.78 -9.62
CA SER A 825 22.29 39.54 -10.81
C SER A 825 23.05 38.70 -11.82
N GLN A 826 23.90 37.76 -11.37
CA GLN A 826 24.69 36.92 -12.27
C GLN A 826 23.98 35.64 -12.74
N THR A 827 23.00 35.12 -12.00
CA THR A 827 22.31 33.84 -12.32
C THR A 827 20.81 33.96 -12.62
N GLY A 828 20.19 35.11 -12.30
CA GLY A 828 18.73 35.28 -12.32
C GLY A 828 17.98 34.57 -11.17
N LEU A 829 18.63 33.66 -10.44
CA LEU A 829 18.02 32.87 -9.37
C LEU A 829 18.04 33.61 -8.04
N THR A 830 17.05 33.36 -7.18
CA THR A 830 16.99 33.94 -5.84
C THR A 830 17.32 32.87 -4.79
N ILE A 831 18.14 33.23 -3.79
CA ILE A 831 18.45 32.37 -2.64
C ILE A 831 17.34 32.54 -1.59
N TYR A 832 16.84 31.43 -1.06
CA TYR A 832 15.84 31.39 0.00
C TYR A 832 16.50 30.94 1.30
N GLU A 833 16.49 31.82 2.30
CA GLU A 833 17.12 31.60 3.60
C GLU A 833 16.15 31.02 4.64
N GLY A 834 16.63 30.08 5.45
CA GLY A 834 15.91 29.55 6.61
C GLY A 834 16.79 29.40 7.84
N TYR A 835 16.18 29.60 9.00
CA TYR A 835 16.76 29.49 10.33
C TYR A 835 16.21 28.27 11.07
N GLY A 836 17.09 27.58 11.80
CA GLY A 836 16.75 26.39 12.54
C GLY A 836 17.89 25.92 13.44
N GLN A 837 17.55 25.05 14.39
CA GLN A 837 18.45 24.51 15.41
C GLN A 837 18.45 22.98 15.40
N THR A 838 19.43 22.35 16.05
CA THR A 838 19.53 20.88 16.12
C THR A 838 18.33 20.27 16.85
N GLU A 839 17.83 21.01 17.83
CA GLU A 839 16.76 20.69 18.77
C GLU A 839 15.36 20.63 18.11
N ILE A 840 15.15 21.29 16.97
CA ILE A 840 13.81 21.50 16.37
C ILE A 840 13.81 21.33 14.84
N GLY A 841 14.98 21.36 14.19
CA GLY A 841 15.09 21.48 12.75
C GLY A 841 14.82 22.92 12.31
N MET A 842 14.11 23.11 11.20
CA MET A 842 13.76 24.43 10.67
C MET A 842 12.70 25.09 11.56
N ILE A 843 12.89 26.37 11.90
CA ILE A 843 12.00 27.17 12.76
C ILE A 843 11.36 28.31 11.95
N CYS A 844 12.17 29.02 11.14
CA CYS A 844 11.74 30.12 10.29
C CYS A 844 12.27 29.95 8.87
N ALA A 845 11.52 30.36 7.84
CA ALA A 845 12.01 30.35 6.47
C ALA A 845 11.38 31.43 5.58
N ASN A 846 12.18 31.91 4.63
CA ASN A 846 11.69 32.58 3.43
C ASN A 846 11.15 31.50 2.48
N MET A 847 9.85 31.21 2.52
CA MET A 847 9.23 30.19 1.68
C MET A 847 8.94 30.71 0.27
N LYS A 848 8.94 29.82 -0.73
CA LYS A 848 8.64 30.18 -2.13
C LYS A 848 7.24 30.78 -2.24
N GLY A 849 7.14 31.97 -2.83
CA GLY A 849 5.90 32.75 -2.93
C GLY A 849 5.78 33.87 -1.89
N MET A 850 6.64 33.92 -0.87
CA MET A 850 6.74 35.07 0.03
C MET A 850 7.54 36.21 -0.61
N LYS A 851 7.20 37.46 -0.24
CA LYS A 851 8.08 38.62 -0.47
C LYS A 851 9.33 38.45 0.38
N ILE A 852 10.51 38.31 -0.22
CA ILE A 852 11.76 38.20 0.55
C ILE A 852 12.14 39.59 1.06
N LYS A 853 12.37 39.71 2.38
CA LYS A 853 12.96 40.89 3.02
C LYS A 853 14.45 40.57 3.25
N PRO A 854 15.39 41.22 2.56
CA PRO A 854 16.82 40.92 2.73
C PRO A 854 17.27 41.09 4.19
N GLY A 855 18.06 40.14 4.69
CA GLY A 855 18.50 40.08 6.09
C GLY A 855 17.48 39.50 7.08
N SER A 856 16.26 39.15 6.64
CA SER A 856 15.30 38.42 7.46
C SER A 856 15.42 36.91 7.29
N LEU A 857 15.30 36.18 8.40
CA LEU A 857 15.17 34.72 8.45
C LEU A 857 13.85 34.20 7.84
N GLY A 858 12.96 35.10 7.44
CA GLY A 858 11.62 34.81 6.96
C GLY A 858 10.60 34.72 8.10
N LYS A 859 9.51 34.00 7.87
CA LYS A 859 8.43 33.82 8.83
C LYS A 859 8.52 32.46 9.51
N ALA A 860 7.82 32.29 10.64
CA ALA A 860 7.64 31.01 11.30
C ALA A 860 7.17 29.92 10.32
N THR A 861 7.80 28.74 10.34
CA THR A 861 7.36 27.60 9.54
C THR A 861 6.30 26.78 10.31
N PRO A 862 5.19 26.35 9.68
CA PRO A 862 4.25 25.45 10.33
C PRO A 862 4.94 24.17 10.83
N PRO A 863 4.66 23.67 12.05
CA PRO A 863 3.55 24.07 12.94
C PRO A 863 3.93 25.12 14.01
N TYR A 864 5.08 25.79 13.94
CA TYR A 864 5.59 26.58 15.06
C TYR A 864 4.94 27.95 15.19
N ASP A 865 4.51 28.28 16.40
CA ASP A 865 4.16 29.64 16.85
C ASP A 865 5.42 30.28 17.43
N VAL A 866 6.20 30.94 16.56
CA VAL A 866 7.43 31.66 16.94
C VAL A 866 7.05 33.05 17.43
N GLN A 867 7.63 33.47 18.54
CA GLN A 867 7.40 34.75 19.21
C GLN A 867 8.75 35.37 19.61
N ILE A 868 8.77 36.70 19.81
CA ILE A 868 9.88 37.41 20.44
C ILE A 868 9.45 37.76 21.85
N ILE A 869 10.23 37.34 22.86
CA ILE A 869 9.84 37.50 24.27
C ILE A 869 10.91 38.21 25.11
N ASP A 870 10.47 38.81 26.21
CA ASP A 870 11.35 39.39 27.24
C ASP A 870 11.89 38.33 28.23
N GLU A 871 12.75 38.79 29.14
CA GLU A 871 13.35 37.99 30.21
C GLU A 871 12.33 37.38 31.20
N ASN A 872 11.11 37.91 31.26
CA ASN A 872 10.00 37.42 32.09
C ASN A 872 9.10 36.42 31.36
N GLY A 873 9.26 36.27 30.03
CA GLY A 873 8.45 35.39 29.18
C GLY A 873 7.24 36.07 28.55
N SER A 874 7.18 37.41 28.55
CA SER A 874 6.12 38.20 27.91
C SER A 874 6.42 38.43 26.43
N VAL A 875 5.44 38.29 25.55
CA VAL A 875 5.58 38.60 24.11
C VAL A 875 5.77 40.10 23.91
N LEU A 876 6.82 40.48 23.19
CA LEU A 876 7.15 41.86 22.87
C LEU A 876 6.40 42.34 21.61
N PRO A 877 6.07 43.64 21.51
CA PRO A 877 5.42 44.20 20.32
C PRO A 877 6.39 44.23 19.12
N PRO A 878 5.87 44.33 17.88
CA PRO A 878 6.69 44.38 16.68
C PRO A 878 7.81 45.43 16.72
N GLY A 879 8.96 45.08 16.13
CA GLY A 879 10.16 45.90 16.07
C GLY A 879 11.00 45.91 17.36
N LYS A 880 10.54 45.32 18.47
CA LYS A 880 11.34 45.16 19.69
C LYS A 880 12.22 43.91 19.64
N GLU A 881 13.36 44.00 20.30
CA GLU A 881 14.37 42.94 20.37
C GLU A 881 14.22 42.11 21.66
N GLY A 882 14.18 40.80 21.52
CA GLY A 882 14.03 39.84 22.63
C GLY A 882 14.63 38.48 22.29
N ASP A 883 14.34 37.49 23.11
CA ASP A 883 14.70 36.10 22.82
C ASP A 883 13.75 35.53 21.76
N ILE A 884 14.29 34.87 20.73
CA ILE A 884 13.50 34.10 19.78
C ILE A 884 13.00 32.85 20.51
N ALA A 885 11.69 32.70 20.60
CA ALA A 885 11.05 31.66 21.38
C ALA A 885 9.93 30.97 20.59
N ILE A 886 9.63 29.73 20.93
CA ILE A 886 8.51 28.98 20.34
C ILE A 886 7.51 28.68 21.44
N LYS A 887 6.26 29.06 21.22
CA LYS A 887 5.18 28.81 22.17
C LYS A 887 4.89 27.32 22.26
N MET A 888 4.90 26.81 23.49
CA MET A 888 4.55 25.45 23.83
C MET A 888 3.08 25.43 24.25
N ASP A 889 2.21 24.88 23.42
CA ASP A 889 0.83 24.60 23.77
C ASP A 889 0.69 23.25 24.50
N ALA A 890 -0.53 22.85 24.83
CA ALA A 890 -0.81 21.55 25.46
C ALA A 890 -0.49 20.32 24.57
N LYS A 891 -0.06 20.53 23.31
CA LYS A 891 0.30 19.51 22.33
C LYS A 891 1.67 19.80 21.72
N ARG A 892 2.69 19.97 22.57
CA ARG A 892 4.13 20.07 22.23
C ARG A 892 4.42 19.43 20.86
N PRO A 893 4.76 20.24 19.82
CA PRO A 893 4.81 19.73 18.45
C PRO A 893 5.71 18.52 18.31
N PHE A 894 5.27 17.49 17.60
CA PHE A 894 5.94 16.19 17.53
C PHE A 894 7.37 16.24 16.96
N THR A 895 7.75 17.36 16.32
CA THR A 895 9.07 17.64 15.76
C THR A 895 10.10 18.15 16.78
N PHE A 896 9.68 18.52 18.00
CA PHE A 896 10.61 18.92 19.06
C PHE A 896 11.50 17.76 19.51
N PHE A 897 12.78 18.02 19.74
CA PHE A 897 13.62 17.12 20.54
C PHE A 897 12.96 16.84 21.89
N THR A 898 13.17 15.64 22.42
CA THR A 898 12.51 15.21 23.67
C THR A 898 13.13 15.91 24.89
N ARG A 899 14.46 15.97 24.96
CA ARG A 899 15.27 16.49 26.07
C ARG A 899 16.76 16.50 25.68
N TYR A 900 17.58 17.23 26.43
CA TYR A 900 19.00 16.89 26.50
C TYR A 900 19.14 15.56 27.26
N LEU A 901 19.96 14.67 26.72
CA LEU A 901 20.10 13.32 27.23
C LEU A 901 20.86 13.33 28.56
N ASP A 902 20.32 12.64 29.57
CA ASP A 902 20.87 12.50 30.92
C ASP A 902 21.11 13.85 31.65
N ASP A 903 20.58 14.96 31.10
CA ASP A 903 20.70 16.32 31.62
C ASP A 903 19.31 16.99 31.75
N PRO A 904 18.59 16.74 32.87
CA PRO A 904 17.27 17.31 33.11
C PRO A 904 17.33 18.81 33.43
N GLU A 905 18.43 19.32 33.99
CA GLU A 905 18.59 20.73 34.34
C GLU A 905 18.77 21.58 33.08
N LYS A 906 19.64 21.17 32.15
CA LYS A 906 19.77 21.82 30.85
C LYS A 906 18.46 21.73 30.06
N THR A 907 17.75 20.60 30.13
CA THR A 907 16.42 20.47 29.53
C THR A 907 15.43 21.49 30.11
N ALA A 908 15.35 21.61 31.43
CA ALA A 908 14.49 22.59 32.10
C ALA A 908 14.89 24.04 31.76
N SER A 909 16.19 24.33 31.64
CA SER A 909 16.70 25.67 31.28
C SER A 909 16.26 26.18 29.91
N THR A 910 15.77 25.30 29.02
CA THR A 910 15.20 25.71 27.72
C THR A 910 13.76 26.21 27.81
N VAL A 911 13.11 26.16 28.97
CA VAL A 911 11.70 26.51 29.14
C VAL A 911 11.55 27.76 30.02
N ARG A 912 10.89 28.80 29.50
CA ARG A 912 10.46 29.98 30.26
C ARG A 912 8.94 30.11 30.18
N GLY A 913 8.25 29.73 31.26
CA GLY A 913 6.79 29.65 31.27
C GLY A 913 6.27 28.68 30.21
N ASN A 914 5.47 29.19 29.26
CA ASN A 914 4.92 28.40 28.14
C ASN A 914 5.75 28.55 26.84
N PHE A 915 7.04 28.86 26.94
CA PHE A 915 7.92 29.05 25.78
C PHE A 915 9.17 28.18 25.86
N TYR A 916 9.52 27.56 24.73
CA TYR A 916 10.87 27.07 24.47
C TYR A 916 11.75 28.25 24.01
N ILE A 917 12.93 28.38 24.61
CA ILE A 917 13.90 29.45 24.32
C ILE A 917 15.00 28.88 23.44
N THR A 918 15.20 29.48 22.26
CA THR A 918 16.25 29.07 21.32
C THR A 918 17.66 29.44 21.82
N GLY A 919 17.78 30.48 22.64
CA GLY A 919 19.06 31.10 23.01
C GLY A 919 19.61 32.06 21.96
N ASP A 920 18.88 32.26 20.86
CA ASP A 920 19.17 33.27 19.83
C ASP A 920 18.26 34.50 20.04
N ARG A 921 18.78 35.71 19.81
CA ARG A 921 18.02 36.98 19.94
C ARG A 921 17.62 37.52 18.59
N GLY A 922 16.47 38.17 18.56
CA GLY A 922 15.89 38.70 17.34
C GLY A 922 14.80 39.73 17.58
N SER A 923 14.30 40.28 16.47
CA SER A 923 13.07 41.09 16.44
C SER A 923 12.12 40.55 15.38
N MET A 924 10.83 40.85 15.53
CA MET A 924 9.78 40.47 14.58
C MET A 924 9.04 41.72 14.13
N ASP A 925 8.70 41.84 12.85
CA ASP A 925 7.89 42.96 12.35
C ASP A 925 6.38 42.67 12.32
N GLU A 926 5.60 43.67 11.93
CA GLU A 926 4.13 43.57 11.82
C GLU A 926 3.66 42.53 10.79
N ASP A 927 4.50 42.22 9.80
CA ASP A 927 4.24 41.16 8.83
C ASP A 927 4.61 39.75 9.39
N GLY A 928 5.24 39.64 10.56
CA GLY A 928 5.70 38.39 11.17
C GLY A 928 7.03 37.86 10.63
N TYR A 929 7.81 38.69 9.92
CA TYR A 929 9.19 38.37 9.53
C TYR A 929 10.10 38.52 10.74
N ILE A 930 11.13 37.67 10.84
CA ILE A 930 12.07 37.65 11.97
C ILE A 930 13.47 38.06 11.50
N TRP A 931 14.16 38.88 12.28
CA TRP A 931 15.56 39.25 12.09
C TRP A 931 16.42 38.65 13.20
N PHE A 932 17.58 38.12 12.83
CA PHE A 932 18.58 37.61 13.76
C PHE A 932 19.51 38.75 14.20
N MET A 933 19.65 38.96 15.51
CA MET A 933 20.54 39.99 16.07
C MET A 933 21.83 39.41 16.66
N GLY A 934 21.82 38.13 17.07
CA GLY A 934 22.98 37.45 17.65
C GLY A 934 22.55 36.33 18.59
N ARG A 935 23.52 35.67 19.22
CA ARG A 935 23.24 34.76 20.34
C ARG A 935 23.13 35.54 21.64
N SER A 936 22.33 35.06 22.58
CA SER A 936 22.16 35.71 23.89
C SER A 936 23.45 35.78 24.72
N ASP A 937 24.44 34.93 24.43
CA ASP A 937 25.75 34.81 25.09
C ASP A 937 26.92 35.50 24.36
N ASP A 938 26.73 35.96 23.10
CA ASP A 938 27.76 36.61 22.27
C ASP A 938 27.60 38.16 22.17
N VAL A 939 26.69 38.77 22.95
CA VAL A 939 26.41 40.22 22.90
C VAL A 939 27.56 41.03 23.50
N ILE A 940 28.13 41.96 22.73
CA ILE A 940 29.15 42.89 23.22
C ILE A 940 28.46 44.01 24.00
N ILE A 941 28.82 44.18 25.28
CA ILE A 941 28.33 45.30 26.09
C ILE A 941 29.42 46.38 26.13
N SER A 942 29.18 47.51 25.48
CA SER A 942 30.12 48.65 25.46
C SER A 942 29.39 49.95 25.75
N SER A 943 29.89 50.72 26.73
CA SER A 943 29.28 51.97 27.22
C SER A 943 27.77 51.87 27.53
N GLY A 944 27.29 50.70 27.97
CA GLY A 944 25.87 50.44 28.27
C GLY A 944 25.02 50.01 27.06
N TYR A 945 25.56 50.09 25.84
CA TYR A 945 24.90 49.59 24.63
C TYR A 945 25.20 48.10 24.44
N ARG A 946 24.18 47.34 24.03
CA ARG A 946 24.28 45.95 23.60
C ARG A 946 24.48 45.95 22.08
N ILE A 947 25.61 45.46 21.61
CA ILE A 947 26.02 45.49 20.20
C ILE A 947 26.15 44.05 19.70
N GLY A 948 25.46 43.75 18.59
CA GLY A 948 25.54 42.44 17.94
C GLY A 948 26.80 42.36 17.06
N PRO A 949 27.70 41.37 17.25
CA PRO A 949 28.92 41.24 16.43
C PRO A 949 28.66 41.21 14.92
N PHE A 950 27.52 40.62 14.51
CA PHE A 950 27.15 40.43 13.11
C PHE A 950 26.90 41.75 12.34
N GLU A 951 26.46 42.82 13.02
CA GLU A 951 26.25 44.14 12.42
C GLU A 951 27.58 44.74 11.94
N ILE A 952 28.60 44.68 12.81
CA ILE A 952 29.96 45.15 12.52
C ILE A 952 30.63 44.25 11.47
N GLU A 953 30.48 42.92 11.57
CA GLU A 953 30.98 41.98 10.55
C GLU A 953 30.39 42.27 9.16
N SER A 954 29.10 42.59 9.09
CA SER A 954 28.43 42.93 7.82
C SER A 954 28.96 44.23 7.22
N ALA A 955 29.22 45.26 8.04
CA ALA A 955 29.82 46.50 7.58
C ALA A 955 31.28 46.32 7.10
N LEU A 956 32.07 45.49 7.79
CA LEU A 956 33.47 45.22 7.41
C LEU A 956 33.56 44.47 6.08
N ILE A 957 32.69 43.48 5.83
CA ILE A 957 32.66 42.69 4.58
C ILE A 957 32.29 43.52 3.34
N GLN A 958 31.67 44.69 3.50
CA GLN A 958 31.42 45.61 2.37
C GLN A 958 32.71 46.28 1.84
N HIS A 959 33.81 46.26 2.59
CA HIS A 959 35.08 46.82 2.14
C HIS A 959 35.83 45.84 1.21
N PRO A 960 36.25 46.24 -0.01
CA PRO A 960 36.77 45.31 -1.03
C PRO A 960 38.10 44.61 -0.68
N ALA A 961 38.79 45.05 0.37
CA ALA A 961 39.98 44.38 0.90
C ALA A 961 39.67 43.30 1.97
N VAL A 962 38.42 43.18 2.42
CA VAL A 962 38.01 42.27 3.50
C VAL A 962 37.36 41.02 2.91
N LEU A 963 38.11 39.91 2.88
CA LEU A 963 37.60 38.63 2.36
C LEU A 963 36.60 37.97 3.33
N GLU A 964 36.87 38.09 4.63
CA GLU A 964 36.05 37.60 5.75
C GLU A 964 36.30 38.51 6.97
N SER A 965 35.34 38.58 7.89
CA SER A 965 35.49 39.29 9.16
C SER A 965 34.99 38.44 10.33
N ALA A 966 35.55 38.69 11.52
CA ALA A 966 35.01 38.21 12.78
C ALA A 966 35.13 39.32 13.83
N VAL A 967 34.09 39.48 14.64
CA VAL A 967 34.05 40.48 15.71
C VAL A 967 33.87 39.77 17.05
N VAL A 968 34.70 40.17 18.02
CA VAL A 968 34.71 39.67 19.40
C VAL A 968 34.95 40.84 20.36
N SER A 969 34.51 40.72 21.60
CA SER A 969 34.82 41.70 22.66
C SER A 969 36.25 41.52 23.19
N SER A 970 37.10 42.53 23.04
CA SER A 970 38.39 42.64 23.76
C SER A 970 38.24 43.61 24.95
N PRO A 971 38.82 43.34 26.14
CA PRO A 971 38.80 44.27 27.27
C PRO A 971 39.72 45.47 27.04
N ASP A 972 39.37 46.61 27.62
CA ASP A 972 39.95 47.89 27.20
C ASP A 972 40.23 48.82 28.39
N PRO A 973 41.48 49.31 28.56
CA PRO A 973 41.77 50.37 29.51
C PRO A 973 41.22 51.75 29.09
N ILE A 974 41.26 52.15 27.80
CA ILE A 974 40.87 53.50 27.32
C ILE A 974 40.24 53.57 25.90
N ARG A 975 40.77 52.89 24.87
CA ARG A 975 40.13 52.63 23.54
C ARG A 975 41.00 51.77 22.60
N GLY A 976 40.47 50.62 22.15
CA GLY A 976 41.20 49.55 21.45
C GLY A 976 41.55 49.73 19.95
N GLU A 977 42.30 48.74 19.43
CA GLU A 977 42.91 48.71 18.08
C GLU A 977 42.26 47.68 17.13
N ILE A 978 42.58 47.75 15.83
CA ILE A 978 42.17 46.76 14.81
C ILE A 978 43.39 45.90 14.44
N GLU A 979 43.40 44.63 14.87
CA GLU A 979 44.46 43.66 14.53
C GLU A 979 44.20 42.98 13.17
N PHE A 980 45.22 42.87 12.33
CA PHE A 980 45.16 42.14 11.06
C PHE A 980 45.82 40.76 11.19
N VAL A 981 45.03 39.68 11.10
CA VAL A 981 45.53 38.29 11.13
C VAL A 981 45.55 37.68 9.72
N GLN A 982 46.58 36.86 9.43
CA GLN A 982 46.69 36.17 8.13
C GLN A 982 45.56 35.14 7.91
N GLN A 983 45.02 34.56 8.98
CA GLN A 983 43.88 33.65 8.93
C GLN A 983 43.13 33.68 10.26
N LEU A 984 41.79 33.74 10.21
CA LEU A 984 40.95 33.63 11.40
C LEU A 984 40.97 32.18 11.93
N PRO A 985 41.04 31.94 13.25
CA PRO A 985 40.97 30.60 13.82
C PRO A 985 39.57 30.04 13.56
N LYS A 986 39.50 28.87 12.92
CA LYS A 986 38.25 28.26 12.47
C LYS A 986 38.10 26.86 13.03
N THR A 987 36.85 26.51 13.30
CA THR A 987 36.42 25.13 13.42
C THR A 987 36.71 24.39 12.12
N ILE A 988 36.75 23.05 12.19
CA ILE A 988 37.10 22.21 11.03
C ILE A 988 36.03 22.29 9.92
N THR A 989 34.85 22.87 10.23
CA THR A 989 33.76 23.20 9.29
C THR A 989 33.79 24.65 8.76
N GLY A 990 34.79 25.45 9.14
CA GLY A 990 34.99 26.82 8.64
C GLY A 990 34.38 27.95 9.48
N LYS A 991 33.55 27.67 10.49
CA LYS A 991 33.04 28.69 11.42
C LYS A 991 34.16 29.24 12.30
N ILE A 992 34.27 30.56 12.45
CA ILE A 992 35.28 31.19 13.31
C ILE A 992 35.10 30.77 14.78
N ARG A 993 36.20 30.35 15.43
CA ARG A 993 36.26 30.05 16.86
C ARG A 993 36.41 31.35 17.66
N ARG A 994 35.32 32.10 17.79
CA ARG A 994 35.29 33.38 18.54
C ARG A 994 35.76 33.22 19.99
N ASN A 995 35.54 32.07 20.63
CA ASN A 995 36.06 31.77 21.97
C ASN A 995 37.60 31.63 22.01
N GLU A 996 38.27 31.18 20.95
CA GLU A 996 39.74 31.14 20.91
C GLU A 996 40.33 32.54 20.73
N LEU A 997 39.72 33.36 19.87
CA LEU A 997 40.06 34.79 19.77
C LEU A 997 39.85 35.48 21.12
N ARG A 998 38.69 35.31 21.74
CA ARG A 998 38.40 35.87 23.07
C ARG A 998 39.41 35.40 24.12
N ASN A 999 39.78 34.12 24.14
CA ASN A 999 40.76 33.61 25.09
C ASN A 999 42.20 34.09 24.79
N LYS A 1000 42.57 34.34 23.53
CA LYS A 1000 43.84 34.98 23.14
C LYS A 1000 43.91 36.40 23.72
N GLU A 1001 42.86 37.20 23.50
CA GLU A 1001 42.77 38.58 23.97
C GLU A 1001 42.77 38.67 25.50
N TRP A 1002 41.91 37.88 26.17
CA TRP A 1002 41.79 37.87 27.62
C TRP A 1002 42.98 37.19 28.33
N GLY A 1003 43.81 36.45 27.61
CA GLY A 1003 45.04 35.81 28.13
C GLY A 1003 46.28 36.70 28.10
N GLN A 1004 46.18 37.94 27.61
CA GLN A 1004 47.27 38.93 27.58
C GLN A 1004 47.13 40.01 28.69
N ILE A 1005 46.20 39.83 29.64
CA ILE A 1005 45.86 40.76 30.72
C ILE A 1005 46.35 40.22 32.07
#